data_AF-A0A078BKP6-F1
#
_entry.id   AF-A0A078BKP6-F1
#
_cell.length_a   1.000
_cell.length_b   1.000
_cell.length_c   1.000
_cell.angle_alpha   90.00
_cell.angle_beta   90.00
_cell.angle_gamma   90.00
#
_symmetry.space_group_name_H-M   'P 1'
#
loop_
_entity.id
_entity.type
_entity.pdbx_description
1 polymer ?
#
loop_
_entity_poly.entity_id
_entity_poly.type
_entity_poly.pdbx_seq_one_letter_code
_entity_poly.pdbx_strand_id
1 'polypeptide(L)'
;MSAQRRRAKHPVKSAPLGLQAARVATLGAQLQSDGVHFALAAPHAQAVELCLFAPDGQTEVARLPMPTLRDGIWQGVLAAESGGAEGLIYGWRVHGPWSPKEGHRFNPAKLLLDPCAREVVGRYDGSDVHLGHDPAHPDRPDPRDNAATALKARVVADLPPLAQPRPAIDPAQRVIYELHVKGFTAQHPDVPPALRGSYAGLAHPASIDYLKALGVTTVSLLPIAFRADEARLLQMGLSNYWGYTPIAWAAPETRLWSGAEGSTPRSELRALVEALHGAGLEVILDVVYNHTAELDPHTGPTLSMRGIDNALYYHRNPQEPERTLDWTGCGNSVNLNEPLVLRVALDSLRRWVSEFGVDGFRFDLASTLARGTARVQYDFQPDGAFLSAVAQDPLLCNCLLVAEPWDLGLGGYRLGGFPPGWLEWNDRFRDTQRGFWLRHQNAPGEFATRLAGSSDVFNPALRGAHSSVNFITAHDGFTLRDLVSYAHRHNQANGEDNRDGHGHNLSINNGVEGPTQSADILAARARQSRALLAVLLLALGTPMLLAGDELGHTQRGNNNAYCQDNPISWIDWAQADASLRDFVRGVLALRRSLPLLQSHAWWAPVATASQPGAVWYRPDGHPMEQADWTLDDHGALMVLLCAAKTPLQGVVPQQVLILINAEGQEASFTLRPGAWLLRLSTDNGFVALPGDNQAQDKAQRLQARQTLPPTSLWIATLEGAAPHTPGDL
;
A
#
# COMPACT_ATOMS: atom_id res chain seq x y z
N MET A 1 38.39 53.85 52.41
CA MET A 1 38.22 54.49 51.09
C MET A 1 38.49 53.46 50.00
N SER A 2 37.71 53.49 48.91
CA SER A 2 37.77 52.65 47.68
C SER A 2 37.19 51.21 47.84
N ALA A 3 35.90 50.97 47.61
CA ALA A 3 35.10 50.94 46.35
C ALA A 3 34.98 49.52 45.74
N GLN A 4 34.04 48.73 46.26
CA GLN A 4 33.51 47.54 45.58
C GLN A 4 32.62 47.98 44.40
N ARG A 5 33.06 47.70 43.17
CA ARG A 5 32.24 47.83 41.96
C ARG A 5 31.16 46.74 41.96
N ARG A 6 29.91 47.12 42.24
CA ARG A 6 28.72 46.35 41.86
C ARG A 6 28.67 46.26 40.33
N ARG A 7 28.80 45.05 39.77
CA ARG A 7 28.36 44.77 38.40
C ARG A 7 26.84 44.85 38.36
N ALA A 8 26.31 45.87 37.69
CA ALA A 8 24.91 45.94 37.35
C ALA A 8 24.57 44.77 36.41
N LYS A 9 23.59 43.95 36.78
CA LYS A 9 22.92 43.05 35.83
C LYS A 9 22.20 43.95 34.83
N HIS A 10 22.65 43.96 33.58
CA HIS A 10 21.86 44.53 32.49
C HIS A 10 20.53 43.76 32.42
N PRO A 11 19.38 44.45 32.28
CA PRO A 11 18.15 43.77 31.94
C PRO A 11 18.35 43.18 30.54
N VAL A 12 18.23 41.86 30.41
CA VAL A 12 18.03 41.22 29.10
C VAL A 12 16.73 41.81 28.58
N LYS A 13 16.82 42.74 27.63
CA LYS A 13 15.65 43.17 26.86
C LYS A 13 15.14 41.92 26.16
N SER A 14 14.00 41.38 26.60
CA SER A 14 13.26 40.39 25.82
C SER A 14 13.01 40.99 24.44
N ALA A 15 13.56 40.40 23.39
CA ALA A 15 13.18 40.77 22.04
C ALA A 15 11.65 40.65 21.92
N PRO A 16 10.95 41.59 21.25
CA PRO A 16 9.52 41.45 21.04
C PRO A 16 9.24 40.13 20.31
N LEU A 17 8.30 39.34 20.84
CA LEU A 17 7.85 38.10 20.21
C LEU A 17 7.27 38.45 18.82
N GLY A 18 7.95 38.01 17.77
CA GLY A 18 7.59 38.35 16.40
C GLY A 18 8.42 37.56 15.39
N LEU A 19 7.86 37.38 14.19
CA LEU A 19 8.53 36.71 13.08
C LEU A 19 9.43 37.69 12.34
N GLN A 20 10.66 37.27 12.07
CA GLN A 20 11.61 38.03 11.26
C GLN A 20 11.43 37.66 9.78
N ALA A 21 11.51 38.66 8.90
CA ALA A 21 11.48 38.43 7.46
C ALA A 21 12.79 37.74 7.03
N ALA A 22 12.67 36.52 6.51
CA ALA A 22 13.78 35.80 5.90
C ALA A 22 13.26 34.93 4.76
N ARG A 23 14.16 34.61 3.82
CA ARG A 23 13.83 33.68 2.76
C ARG A 23 13.95 32.27 3.30
N VAL A 24 12.85 31.53 3.28
CA VAL A 24 12.80 30.12 3.71
C VAL A 24 12.77 29.21 2.49
N ALA A 25 13.69 28.26 2.44
CA ALA A 25 13.86 27.39 1.28
C ALA A 25 12.82 26.28 1.19
N THR A 26 12.42 25.70 2.33
CA THR A 26 11.60 24.47 2.43
C THR A 26 10.23 24.77 3.03
N LEU A 27 9.16 24.15 2.51
CA LEU A 27 7.81 24.30 3.06
C LEU A 27 7.67 23.65 4.45
N GLY A 28 6.72 24.14 5.24
CA GLY A 28 6.47 23.74 6.62
C GLY A 28 7.39 24.43 7.62
N ALA A 29 7.53 23.84 8.82
CA ALA A 29 8.45 24.29 9.86
C ALA A 29 9.78 23.52 9.80
N GLN A 30 10.90 24.25 9.77
CA GLN A 30 12.26 23.72 9.80
C GLN A 30 12.98 24.21 11.05
N LEU A 31 13.42 23.29 11.89
CA LEU A 31 14.25 23.61 13.05
C LEU A 31 15.69 23.86 12.58
N GLN A 32 16.24 25.02 12.92
CA GLN A 32 17.63 25.40 12.67
C GLN A 32 18.27 25.94 13.95
N SER A 33 19.59 26.15 13.93
CA SER A 33 20.32 26.66 15.09
C SER A 33 19.92 28.06 15.51
N ASP A 34 19.40 28.88 14.58
CA ASP A 34 18.96 30.26 14.80
C ASP A 34 17.46 30.39 15.13
N GLY A 35 16.70 29.29 15.10
CA GLY A 35 15.28 29.27 15.41
C GLY A 35 14.48 28.33 14.51
N VAL A 36 13.19 28.64 14.33
CA VAL A 36 12.30 27.87 13.46
C VAL A 36 11.93 28.70 12.23
N HIS A 37 12.21 28.14 11.07
CA HIS A 37 11.90 28.73 9.77
C HIS A 37 10.57 28.18 9.28
N PHE A 38 9.61 29.06 9.02
CA PHE A 38 8.27 28.70 8.59
C PHE A 38 8.01 29.12 7.15
N ALA A 39 7.41 28.23 6.36
CA ALA A 39 6.94 28.54 5.02
C ALA A 39 5.60 27.85 4.69
N LEU A 40 4.62 28.62 4.21
CA LEU A 40 3.28 28.13 3.86
C LEU A 40 2.90 28.56 2.44
N ALA A 41 2.55 27.60 1.58
CA ALA A 41 2.03 27.88 0.24
C ALA A 41 0.55 28.29 0.31
N ALA A 42 0.27 29.58 0.09
CA ALA A 42 -1.09 30.13 0.12
C ALA A 42 -1.14 31.43 -0.72
N PRO A 43 -0.96 31.34 -2.05
CA PRO A 43 -0.88 32.50 -2.94
C PRO A 43 -2.15 33.35 -2.96
N HIS A 44 -3.33 32.76 -2.71
CA HIS A 44 -4.60 33.50 -2.69
C HIS A 44 -4.96 34.07 -1.31
N ALA A 45 -4.16 33.81 -0.28
CA ALA A 45 -4.36 34.38 1.05
C ALA A 45 -4.02 35.87 1.08
N GLN A 46 -4.78 36.65 1.85
CA GLN A 46 -4.57 38.07 2.09
C GLN A 46 -3.69 38.32 3.32
N ALA A 47 -3.73 37.42 4.31
CA ALA A 47 -2.84 37.41 5.46
C ALA A 47 -2.75 35.99 6.04
N VAL A 48 -1.63 35.69 6.69
CA VAL A 48 -1.41 34.42 7.41
C VAL A 48 -0.91 34.74 8.82
N GLU A 49 -1.47 34.06 9.82
CA GLU A 49 -1.03 34.13 11.21
C GLU A 49 -0.51 32.75 11.66
N LEU A 50 0.71 32.73 12.17
CA LEU A 50 1.25 31.62 12.93
C LEU A 50 0.66 31.65 14.35
N CYS A 51 -0.11 30.63 14.71
CA CYS A 51 -0.69 30.49 16.04
C CYS A 51 0.14 29.52 16.87
N LEU A 52 0.66 29.96 18.02
CA LEU A 52 1.49 29.17 18.92
C LEU A 52 0.67 28.67 20.11
N PHE A 53 0.96 27.46 20.58
CA PHE A 53 0.23 26.82 21.68
C PHE A 53 1.18 26.43 22.82
N ALA A 54 0.62 26.39 24.03
CA ALA A 54 1.28 25.81 25.18
C ALA A 54 1.54 24.31 24.97
N PRO A 55 2.42 23.67 25.77
CA PRO A 55 2.72 22.24 25.64
C PRO A 55 1.51 21.30 25.78
N ASP A 56 0.41 21.77 26.37
CA ASP A 56 -0.87 21.06 26.45
C ASP A 56 -1.56 20.89 25.08
N GLY A 57 -1.13 21.66 24.06
CA GLY A 57 -1.71 21.68 22.73
C GLY A 57 -3.14 22.25 22.66
N GLN A 58 -3.65 22.87 23.72
CA GLN A 58 -5.02 23.41 23.81
C GLN A 58 -5.02 24.92 24.01
N THR A 59 -4.07 25.45 24.79
CA THR A 59 -4.03 26.88 25.12
C THR A 59 -3.24 27.65 24.06
N GLU A 60 -3.92 28.49 23.28
CA GLU A 60 -3.26 29.41 22.34
C GLU A 60 -2.53 30.53 23.12
N VAL A 61 -1.23 30.67 22.90
CA VAL A 61 -0.37 31.62 23.65
C VAL A 61 0.05 32.84 22.82
N ALA A 62 0.03 32.74 21.49
CA ALA A 62 0.36 33.85 20.61
C ALA A 62 -0.21 33.67 19.19
N ARG A 63 -0.46 34.79 18.51
CA ARG A 63 -0.69 34.86 17.06
C ARG A 63 0.32 35.84 16.45
N LEU A 64 1.09 35.38 15.49
CA LEU A 64 2.17 36.14 14.88
C LEU A 64 1.90 36.30 13.38
N PRO A 65 1.75 37.52 12.84
CA PRO A 65 1.53 37.70 11.41
C PRO A 65 2.79 37.30 10.62
N MET A 66 2.58 36.56 9.53
CA MET A 66 3.65 36.18 8.62
C MET A 66 4.15 37.42 7.86
N PRO A 67 5.45 37.75 7.92
CA PRO A 67 5.96 39.05 7.50
C PRO A 67 6.17 39.19 5.99
N THR A 68 6.17 38.09 5.22
CA THR A 68 6.55 38.13 3.81
C THR A 68 5.75 37.13 2.98
N LEU A 69 5.12 37.61 1.91
CA LEU A 69 4.60 36.79 0.81
C LEU A 69 5.49 36.97 -0.41
N ARG A 70 6.08 35.89 -0.92
CA ARG A 70 6.90 35.89 -2.13
C ARG A 70 6.72 34.59 -2.89
N ASP A 71 6.56 34.65 -4.20
CA ASP A 71 6.39 33.49 -5.08
C ASP A 71 5.23 32.56 -4.65
N GLY A 72 4.17 33.15 -4.07
CA GLY A 72 3.01 32.41 -3.54
C GLY A 72 3.22 31.75 -2.18
N ILE A 73 4.36 32.00 -1.52
CA ILE A 73 4.73 31.40 -0.23
C ILE A 73 4.83 32.48 0.85
N TRP A 74 4.14 32.27 1.96
CA TRP A 74 4.28 33.06 3.19
C TRP A 74 5.47 32.55 3.99
N GLN A 75 6.38 33.44 4.39
CA GLN A 75 7.67 33.08 4.99
C GLN A 75 8.00 33.94 6.21
N GLY A 76 8.62 33.33 7.23
CA GLY A 76 9.10 34.03 8.42
C GLY A 76 9.91 33.12 9.33
N VAL A 77 10.75 33.71 10.18
CA VAL A 77 11.60 32.99 11.14
C VAL A 77 11.25 33.42 12.56
N LEU A 78 10.97 32.44 13.42
CA LEU A 78 10.89 32.64 14.86
C LEU A 78 12.25 32.34 15.47
N ALA A 79 12.95 33.39 15.90
CA ALA A 79 14.31 33.25 16.44
C ALA A 79 14.35 32.38 17.71
N ALA A 80 15.46 31.68 17.91
CA ALA A 80 15.65 30.79 19.06
C ALA A 80 15.49 31.52 20.40
N GLU A 81 16.03 32.73 20.53
CA GLU A 81 15.89 33.57 21.72
C GLU A 81 14.45 34.06 21.98
N SER A 82 13.59 33.98 20.96
CA SER A 82 12.16 34.33 21.02
C SER A 82 11.26 33.10 21.17
N GLY A 83 11.83 31.93 21.49
CA GLY A 83 11.09 30.69 21.72
C GLY A 83 10.96 29.77 20.51
N GLY A 84 11.67 30.05 19.40
CA GLY A 84 11.77 29.15 18.26
C GLY A 84 12.62 27.92 18.61
N ALA A 85 11.99 26.83 19.02
CA ALA A 85 12.67 25.62 19.45
C ALA A 85 11.92 24.35 19.05
N GLU A 86 12.60 23.20 19.21
CA GLU A 86 11.97 21.89 19.14
C GLU A 86 10.80 21.78 20.14
N GLY A 87 9.77 21.03 19.77
CA GLY A 87 8.60 20.77 20.59
C GLY A 87 7.53 21.86 20.52
N LEU A 88 7.81 23.01 19.89
CA LEU A 88 6.85 24.09 19.67
C LEU A 88 5.61 23.56 18.93
N ILE A 89 4.43 23.82 19.49
CA ILE A 89 3.14 23.41 18.91
C ILE A 89 2.53 24.62 18.21
N TYR A 90 2.11 24.44 16.96
CA TYR A 90 1.59 25.53 16.14
C TYR A 90 0.47 25.11 15.19
N GLY A 91 -0.24 26.10 14.67
CA GLY A 91 -1.20 25.97 13.56
C GLY A 91 -1.32 27.29 12.79
N TRP A 92 -2.14 27.29 11.75
CA TRP A 92 -2.33 28.44 10.87
C TRP A 92 -3.73 29.03 11.01
N ARG A 93 -3.83 30.36 10.97
CA ARG A 93 -5.07 31.06 10.57
C ARG A 93 -4.79 31.80 9.28
N VAL A 94 -5.63 31.55 8.29
CA VAL A 94 -5.44 32.08 6.94
C VAL A 94 -6.63 32.96 6.57
N HIS A 95 -6.33 34.20 6.23
CA HIS A 95 -7.30 35.23 5.88
C HIS A 95 -7.39 35.34 4.36
N GLY A 96 -8.59 35.53 3.84
CA GLY A 96 -8.84 35.66 2.42
C GLY A 96 -10.35 35.73 2.13
N PRO A 97 -10.74 35.74 0.85
CA PRO A 97 -12.14 35.81 0.48
C PRO A 97 -12.91 34.54 0.87
N TRP A 98 -14.02 34.69 1.59
CA TRP A 98 -15.06 33.66 1.61
C TRP A 98 -15.96 33.87 0.39
N SER A 99 -15.63 33.18 -0.71
CA SER A 99 -16.39 33.22 -1.96
C SER A 99 -16.53 31.80 -2.50
N PRO A 100 -17.38 30.95 -1.88
CA PRO A 100 -17.52 29.56 -2.29
C PRO A 100 -17.86 29.40 -3.77
N LYS A 101 -18.66 30.30 -4.34
CA LYS A 101 -19.02 30.32 -5.78
C LYS A 101 -17.83 30.50 -6.72
N GLU A 102 -16.73 31.05 -6.23
CA GLU A 102 -15.47 31.19 -6.96
C GLU A 102 -14.44 30.14 -6.52
N GLY A 103 -14.82 29.22 -5.62
CA GLY A 103 -13.96 28.19 -5.05
C GLY A 103 -13.05 28.67 -3.92
N HIS A 104 -13.23 29.88 -3.40
CA HIS A 104 -12.47 30.39 -2.25
C HIS A 104 -13.21 30.13 -0.93
N ARG A 105 -12.52 29.50 0.03
CA ARG A 105 -13.12 29.00 1.28
C ARG A 105 -12.30 29.40 2.53
N PHE A 106 -11.72 30.59 2.50
CA PHE A 106 -10.94 31.12 3.62
C PHE A 106 -11.85 31.43 4.80
N ASN A 107 -11.55 30.86 5.97
CA ASN A 107 -12.24 31.18 7.22
C ASN A 107 -11.22 31.25 8.37
N PRO A 108 -10.77 32.45 8.77
CA PRO A 108 -9.75 32.61 9.82
C PRO A 108 -10.27 32.24 11.22
N ALA A 109 -11.57 31.99 11.41
CA ALA A 109 -12.07 31.42 12.66
C ALA A 109 -11.62 29.95 12.84
N LYS A 110 -11.22 29.27 11.76
CA LYS A 110 -10.72 27.89 11.81
C LYS A 110 -9.20 27.91 11.88
N LEU A 111 -8.66 27.32 12.95
CA LEU A 111 -7.26 26.91 13.04
C LEU A 111 -7.03 25.71 12.13
N LEU A 112 -5.95 25.77 11.37
CA LEU A 112 -5.60 24.82 10.31
C LEU A 112 -4.28 24.13 10.62
N LEU A 113 -4.23 22.84 10.34
CA LEU A 113 -3.01 22.04 10.40
C LEU A 113 -2.06 22.43 9.27
N ASP A 114 -0.76 22.34 9.51
CA ASP A 114 0.25 22.51 8.48
C ASP A 114 0.27 21.27 7.55
N PRO A 115 0.09 21.41 6.23
CA PRO A 115 0.12 20.27 5.30
C PRO A 115 1.50 19.58 5.25
N CYS A 116 2.56 20.27 5.69
CA CYS A 116 3.92 19.74 5.79
C CYS A 116 4.28 19.27 7.21
N ALA A 117 3.31 19.18 8.13
CA ALA A 117 3.52 18.72 9.50
C ALA A 117 4.27 17.38 9.56
N ARG A 118 5.25 17.31 10.46
CA ARG A 118 6.06 16.10 10.73
C ARG A 118 5.51 15.28 11.90
N GLU A 119 4.89 15.96 12.86
CA GLU A 119 4.13 15.37 13.94
C GLU A 119 2.85 16.17 14.13
N VAL A 120 1.77 15.46 14.46
CA VAL A 120 0.45 16.06 14.71
C VAL A 120 0.09 15.90 16.18
N VAL A 121 -0.43 16.97 16.77
CA VAL A 121 -0.94 17.04 18.14
C VAL A 121 -2.45 17.26 18.09
N GLY A 122 -3.17 16.49 18.91
CA GLY A 122 -4.62 16.54 19.01
C GLY A 122 -5.30 15.38 18.26
N ARG A 123 -6.62 15.34 18.36
CA ARG A 123 -7.47 14.34 17.72
C ARG A 123 -8.70 15.03 17.16
N TYR A 124 -8.99 14.77 15.89
CA TYR A 124 -10.24 15.18 15.26
C TYR A 124 -11.39 14.31 15.79
N ASP A 125 -12.47 14.94 16.22
CA ASP A 125 -13.62 14.29 16.88
C ASP A 125 -14.89 14.22 16.00
N GLY A 126 -14.83 14.76 14.78
CA GLY A 126 -16.00 14.79 13.88
C GLY A 126 -17.00 15.90 14.18
N SER A 127 -16.70 16.80 15.12
CA SER A 127 -17.61 17.88 15.50
C SER A 127 -17.75 18.94 14.40
N ASP A 128 -18.92 19.56 14.35
CA ASP A 128 -19.30 20.55 13.35
C ASP A 128 -18.53 21.89 13.48
N VAL A 129 -17.85 22.13 14.61
CA VAL A 129 -16.98 23.31 14.81
C VAL A 129 -15.85 23.36 13.78
N HIS A 130 -15.49 22.20 13.20
CA HIS A 130 -14.48 22.08 12.15
C HIS A 130 -15.02 22.40 10.75
N LEU A 131 -16.33 22.60 10.56
CA LEU A 131 -16.87 23.03 9.28
C LEU A 131 -16.48 24.48 9.01
N GLY A 132 -16.00 24.77 7.80
CA GLY A 132 -15.70 26.13 7.38
C GLY A 132 -16.95 27.00 7.20
N HIS A 133 -18.09 26.39 6.87
CA HIS A 133 -19.37 27.06 6.66
C HIS A 133 -20.29 26.92 7.88
N ASP A 134 -21.21 27.88 8.05
CA ASP A 134 -22.27 27.79 9.07
C ASP A 134 -23.21 26.61 8.71
N PRO A 135 -23.35 25.59 9.57
CA PRO A 135 -24.21 24.43 9.30
C PRO A 135 -25.68 24.81 8.99
N ALA A 136 -26.18 25.92 9.55
CA ALA A 136 -27.53 26.41 9.29
C ALA A 136 -27.61 27.31 8.06
N HIS A 137 -26.48 27.92 7.65
CA HIS A 137 -26.40 28.82 6.49
C HIS A 137 -25.12 28.55 5.67
N PRO A 138 -25.07 27.48 4.86
CA PRO A 138 -23.84 27.02 4.20
C PRO A 138 -23.12 28.03 3.29
N ASP A 139 -23.81 29.09 2.88
CA ASP A 139 -23.24 30.19 2.10
C ASP A 139 -22.37 31.16 2.93
N ARG A 140 -22.39 31.06 4.26
CA ARG A 140 -21.67 31.93 5.19
C ARG A 140 -20.53 31.18 5.90
N PRO A 141 -19.43 31.85 6.24
CA PRO A 141 -18.39 31.25 7.06
C PRO A 141 -18.91 31.07 8.49
N ASP A 142 -18.62 29.93 9.12
CA ASP A 142 -18.93 29.71 10.53
C ASP A 142 -17.98 30.54 11.41
N PRO A 143 -18.49 31.43 12.28
CA PRO A 143 -17.64 32.29 13.12
C PRO A 143 -17.04 31.57 14.34
N ARG A 144 -17.45 30.34 14.66
CA ARG A 144 -16.97 29.61 15.84
C ARG A 144 -15.50 29.25 15.69
N ASP A 145 -14.73 29.51 16.75
CA ASP A 145 -13.33 29.10 16.85
C ASP A 145 -13.21 27.61 17.17
N ASN A 146 -12.34 26.89 16.43
CA ASN A 146 -12.07 25.46 16.64
C ASN A 146 -10.72 25.20 17.35
N ALA A 147 -9.96 26.22 17.74
CA ALA A 147 -8.57 26.06 18.19
C ALA A 147 -8.37 25.08 19.36
N ALA A 148 -9.36 24.96 20.25
CA ALA A 148 -9.31 24.04 21.38
C ALA A 148 -9.19 22.57 20.97
N THR A 149 -9.85 22.16 19.87
CA THR A 149 -9.93 20.77 19.39
C THR A 149 -9.25 20.55 18.04
N ALA A 150 -8.85 21.61 17.34
CA ALA A 150 -8.16 21.51 16.06
C ALA A 150 -6.82 20.77 16.15
N LEU A 151 -6.51 20.05 15.08
CA LEU A 151 -5.20 19.42 14.87
C LEU A 151 -4.12 20.49 14.74
N LYS A 152 -2.96 20.24 15.33
CA LYS A 152 -1.82 21.16 15.36
C LYS A 152 -0.56 20.43 14.93
N ALA A 153 0.39 21.16 14.38
CA ALA A 153 1.71 20.63 14.05
C ALA A 153 2.67 20.81 15.24
N ARG A 154 3.64 19.89 15.38
CA ARG A 154 4.77 20.05 16.30
C ARG A 154 6.06 20.20 15.52
N VAL A 155 6.87 21.18 15.91
CA VAL A 155 8.24 21.36 15.42
C VAL A 155 9.12 20.26 16.02
N VAL A 156 9.89 19.58 15.16
CA VAL A 156 10.72 18.45 15.57
C VAL A 156 12.10 18.55 14.93
N ALA A 157 13.11 18.02 15.63
CA ALA A 157 14.42 17.77 15.04
C ALA A 157 14.38 16.62 14.03
N ASP A 158 15.39 16.55 13.18
CA ASP A 158 15.60 15.40 12.31
C ASP A 158 15.93 14.14 13.12
N LEU A 159 15.43 13.00 12.65
CA LEU A 159 15.86 11.73 13.20
C LEU A 159 17.35 11.50 12.88
N PRO A 160 18.08 10.74 13.73
CA PRO A 160 19.42 10.29 13.41
C PRO A 160 19.47 9.54 12.05
N PRO A 161 20.64 9.49 11.39
CA PRO A 161 20.83 8.66 10.22
C PRO A 161 20.46 7.20 10.48
N LEU A 162 19.99 6.52 9.43
CA LEU A 162 19.73 5.08 9.41
C LEU A 162 20.91 4.28 9.99
N ALA A 163 20.62 3.38 10.93
CA ALA A 163 21.60 2.44 11.45
C ALA A 163 21.79 1.21 10.55
N GLN A 164 20.73 0.80 9.83
CA GLN A 164 20.75 -0.35 8.94
C GLN A 164 20.79 0.08 7.46
N PRO A 165 21.54 -0.63 6.60
CA PRO A 165 21.44 -0.42 5.16
C PRO A 165 20.10 -0.94 4.64
N ARG A 166 19.63 -0.35 3.53
CA ARG A 166 18.45 -0.86 2.84
C ARG A 166 18.75 -2.22 2.21
N PRO A 167 17.81 -3.18 2.28
CA PRO A 167 17.93 -4.44 1.57
C PRO A 167 17.89 -4.23 0.05
N ALA A 168 18.64 -5.05 -0.69
CA ALA A 168 18.63 -5.05 -2.15
C ALA A 168 17.97 -6.34 -2.63
N ILE A 169 16.66 -6.27 -2.91
CA ILE A 169 15.91 -7.43 -3.42
C ILE A 169 15.92 -7.42 -4.94
N ASP A 170 16.32 -8.55 -5.52
CA ASP A 170 16.17 -8.80 -6.95
C ASP A 170 14.67 -8.69 -7.33
N PRO A 171 14.30 -7.78 -8.25
CA PRO A 171 12.91 -7.62 -8.67
C PRO A 171 12.20 -8.90 -9.11
N ALA A 172 12.91 -9.88 -9.69
CA ALA A 172 12.30 -11.13 -10.12
C ALA A 172 12.03 -12.11 -8.96
N GLN A 173 12.66 -11.90 -7.80
CA GLN A 173 12.50 -12.73 -6.59
C GLN A 173 11.53 -12.11 -5.59
N ARG A 174 11.07 -10.88 -5.83
CA ARG A 174 10.22 -10.12 -4.91
C ARG A 174 8.89 -10.83 -4.64
N VAL A 175 8.51 -10.87 -3.37
CA VAL A 175 7.20 -11.32 -2.87
C VAL A 175 6.72 -10.26 -1.88
N ILE A 176 5.63 -9.58 -2.25
CA ILE A 176 5.02 -8.52 -1.45
C ILE A 176 4.06 -9.15 -0.45
N TYR A 177 4.06 -8.67 0.79
CA TYR A 177 3.15 -9.07 1.86
C TYR A 177 2.40 -7.84 2.36
N GLU A 178 1.14 -7.70 1.95
CA GLU A 178 0.27 -6.59 2.32
C GLU A 178 -0.29 -6.81 3.73
N LEU A 179 -0.02 -5.90 4.67
CA LEU A 179 -0.48 -6.02 6.04
C LEU A 179 -0.94 -4.69 6.64
N HIS A 180 -1.83 -4.78 7.63
CA HIS A 180 -2.22 -3.67 8.48
C HIS A 180 -1.44 -3.72 9.80
N VAL A 181 -0.71 -2.65 10.15
CA VAL A 181 0.14 -2.57 11.37
C VAL A 181 -0.61 -3.03 12.62
N LYS A 182 -1.81 -2.45 12.84
CA LYS A 182 -2.67 -2.83 13.97
C LYS A 182 -3.16 -4.29 13.90
N GLY A 183 -3.91 -4.63 12.85
CA GLY A 183 -4.53 -5.96 12.71
C GLY A 183 -3.55 -7.12 12.77
N PHE A 184 -2.31 -6.94 12.32
CA PHE A 184 -1.30 -7.99 12.36
C PHE A 184 -0.94 -8.41 13.79
N THR A 185 -0.83 -7.46 14.73
CA THR A 185 -0.35 -7.78 16.09
C THR A 185 -1.39 -7.62 17.20
N ALA A 186 -2.57 -7.06 16.92
CA ALA A 186 -3.62 -6.80 17.92
C ALA A 186 -3.99 -8.03 18.77
N GLN A 187 -3.96 -9.23 18.18
CA GLN A 187 -4.26 -10.49 18.87
C GLN A 187 -3.07 -11.48 18.88
N HIS A 188 -1.85 -11.01 18.59
CA HIS A 188 -0.67 -11.90 18.54
C HIS A 188 -0.24 -12.32 19.97
N PRO A 189 -0.25 -13.63 20.31
CA PRO A 189 -0.01 -14.08 21.67
C PRO A 189 1.41 -13.75 22.16
N ASP A 190 2.41 -13.92 21.29
CA ASP A 190 3.82 -13.71 21.65
C ASP A 190 4.29 -12.24 21.60
N VAL A 191 3.42 -11.30 21.22
CA VAL A 191 3.70 -9.87 21.34
C VAL A 191 3.15 -9.37 22.67
N PRO A 192 3.94 -8.66 23.50
CA PRO A 192 3.46 -8.13 24.78
C PRO A 192 2.22 -7.25 24.62
N PRO A 193 1.20 -7.36 25.50
CA PRO A 193 -0.07 -6.63 25.35
C PRO A 193 0.07 -5.12 25.13
N ALA A 194 1.05 -4.47 25.77
CA ALA A 194 1.30 -3.04 25.63
C ALA A 194 1.82 -2.61 24.24
N LEU A 195 2.38 -3.55 23.46
CA LEU A 195 2.91 -3.29 22.12
C LEU A 195 1.95 -3.73 21.01
N ARG A 196 0.92 -4.53 21.34
CA ARG A 196 0.00 -5.06 20.32
C ARG A 196 -0.70 -3.95 19.56
N GLY A 197 -0.73 -4.09 18.26
CA GLY A 197 -1.41 -3.17 17.36
C GLY A 197 -0.62 -1.89 17.02
N SER A 198 0.68 -1.86 17.32
CA SER A 198 1.55 -0.69 17.14
C SER A 198 2.75 -0.98 16.23
N TYR A 199 3.49 0.07 15.86
CA TYR A 199 4.78 -0.04 15.17
C TYR A 199 5.77 -0.90 15.99
N ALA A 200 5.87 -0.68 17.31
CA ALA A 200 6.71 -1.50 18.19
C ALA A 200 6.24 -2.96 18.26
N GLY A 201 4.94 -3.20 18.18
CA GLY A 201 4.37 -4.55 18.10
C GLY A 201 4.83 -5.29 16.85
N LEU A 202 4.77 -4.63 15.69
CA LEU A 202 5.22 -5.21 14.43
C LEU A 202 6.75 -5.33 14.35
N ALA A 203 7.49 -4.45 15.03
CA ALA A 203 8.95 -4.52 15.16
C ALA A 203 9.42 -5.60 16.15
N HIS A 204 8.51 -6.19 16.92
CA HIS A 204 8.84 -7.20 17.92
C HIS A 204 9.40 -8.47 17.26
N PRO A 205 10.39 -9.16 17.87
CA PRO A 205 11.01 -10.37 17.29
C PRO A 205 10.01 -11.43 16.83
N ALA A 206 8.92 -11.66 17.58
CA ALA A 206 7.88 -12.61 17.17
C ALA A 206 7.27 -12.31 15.78
N SER A 207 7.07 -11.03 15.46
CA SER A 207 6.56 -10.60 14.16
C SER A 207 7.62 -10.67 13.07
N ILE A 208 8.84 -10.20 13.35
CA ILE A 208 9.96 -10.23 12.40
C ILE A 208 10.35 -11.67 12.04
N ASP A 209 10.47 -12.55 13.03
CA ASP A 209 10.79 -13.96 12.84
C ASP A 209 9.70 -14.67 12.04
N TYR A 210 8.43 -14.35 12.27
CA TYR A 210 7.32 -14.88 11.47
C TYR A 210 7.45 -14.48 9.99
N LEU A 211 7.62 -13.20 9.69
CA LEU A 211 7.73 -12.71 8.31
C LEU A 211 8.92 -13.33 7.58
N LYS A 212 10.08 -13.39 8.25
CA LYS A 212 11.27 -14.04 7.73
C LYS A 212 11.06 -15.54 7.50
N ALA A 213 10.42 -16.22 8.44
CA ALA A 213 10.11 -17.64 8.35
C ALA A 213 9.11 -17.94 7.23
N LEU A 214 8.14 -17.04 6.99
CA LEU A 214 7.18 -17.14 5.88
C LEU A 214 7.89 -17.16 4.53
N GLY A 215 8.95 -16.35 4.39
CA GLY A 215 9.78 -16.29 3.18
C GLY A 215 9.40 -15.18 2.21
N VAL A 216 8.63 -14.19 2.65
CA VAL A 216 8.35 -12.95 1.93
C VAL A 216 9.60 -12.06 1.89
N THR A 217 9.63 -11.06 1.00
CA THR A 217 10.80 -10.17 0.85
C THR A 217 10.49 -8.71 1.10
N THR A 218 9.23 -8.32 0.94
CA THR A 218 8.81 -6.92 0.95
C THR A 218 7.51 -6.80 1.72
N VAL A 219 7.49 -5.97 2.76
CA VAL A 219 6.30 -5.66 3.55
C VAL A 219 5.64 -4.41 2.97
N SER A 220 4.37 -4.52 2.58
CA SER A 220 3.55 -3.39 2.16
C SER A 220 2.59 -3.02 3.28
N LEU A 221 2.85 -1.88 3.92
CA LEU A 221 2.01 -1.39 5.01
C LEU A 221 0.81 -0.63 4.44
N LEU A 222 -0.41 -0.97 4.87
CA LEU A 222 -1.59 -0.11 4.68
C LEU A 222 -1.32 1.30 5.22
N PRO A 223 -2.11 2.32 4.81
CA PRO A 223 -1.79 3.73 5.07
C PRO A 223 -1.43 4.06 6.52
N ILE A 224 -0.23 4.61 6.69
CA ILE A 224 0.32 5.05 7.99
C ILE A 224 0.53 6.55 8.11
N ALA A 225 0.14 7.34 7.09
CA ALA A 225 0.10 8.78 7.20
C ALA A 225 -1.03 9.20 8.16
N PHE A 226 -0.81 10.27 8.92
CA PHE A 226 -1.78 10.73 9.91
C PHE A 226 -3.11 11.08 9.25
N ARG A 227 -4.17 10.48 9.79
CA ARG A 227 -5.52 10.55 9.22
C ARG A 227 -6.52 11.26 10.12
N ALA A 228 -7.56 11.80 9.49
CA ALA A 228 -8.77 12.24 10.19
C ALA A 228 -9.94 11.36 9.74
N ASP A 229 -10.49 10.58 10.69
CA ASP A 229 -11.60 9.66 10.41
C ASP A 229 -12.87 10.47 10.07
N GLU A 230 -13.65 9.99 9.12
CA GLU A 230 -14.84 10.67 8.62
C GLU A 230 -15.88 10.87 9.74
N ALA A 231 -16.48 12.06 9.81
CA ALA A 231 -17.43 12.41 10.87
C ALA A 231 -18.60 11.42 10.97
N ARG A 232 -19.09 10.91 9.82
CA ARG A 232 -20.12 9.87 9.76
C ARG A 232 -19.71 8.63 10.56
N LEU A 233 -18.48 8.13 10.37
CA LEU A 233 -18.00 6.93 11.07
C LEU A 233 -17.89 7.19 12.57
N LEU A 234 -17.33 8.34 12.96
CA LEU A 234 -17.19 8.71 14.36
C LEU A 234 -18.55 8.80 15.07
N GLN A 235 -19.57 9.35 14.41
CA GLN A 235 -20.95 9.41 14.94
C GLN A 235 -21.59 8.02 15.08
N MET A 236 -21.17 7.05 14.28
CA MET A 236 -21.60 5.65 14.35
C MET A 236 -20.80 4.84 15.38
N GLY A 237 -19.81 5.43 16.05
CA GLY A 237 -18.88 4.71 16.93
C GLY A 237 -17.87 3.83 16.19
N LEU A 238 -17.71 4.07 14.89
CA LEU A 238 -16.72 3.42 14.02
C LEU A 238 -15.50 4.32 13.84
N SER A 239 -14.48 3.81 13.16
CA SER A 239 -13.27 4.55 12.78
C SER A 239 -12.81 4.10 11.42
N ASN A 240 -12.08 4.94 10.67
CA ASN A 240 -11.41 4.49 9.47
C ASN A 240 -10.26 3.56 9.90
N TYR A 241 -10.44 2.25 9.72
CA TYR A 241 -9.47 1.24 10.13
C TYR A 241 -8.31 1.24 9.14
N TRP A 242 -8.59 1.10 7.84
CA TRP A 242 -7.56 1.01 6.81
C TRP A 242 -6.66 2.25 6.72
N GLY A 243 -7.23 3.44 6.89
CA GLY A 243 -6.49 4.69 6.96
C GLY A 243 -6.41 5.52 5.68
N TYR A 244 -7.18 5.19 4.65
CA TYR A 244 -7.30 5.94 3.38
C TYR A 244 -8.07 7.26 3.54
N THR A 245 -7.68 8.10 4.50
CA THR A 245 -8.23 9.45 4.75
C THR A 245 -7.15 10.37 5.35
N PRO A 246 -5.99 10.55 4.69
CA PRO A 246 -4.90 11.31 5.27
C PRO A 246 -5.21 12.81 5.33
N ILE A 247 -4.61 13.49 6.30
CA ILE A 247 -4.63 14.97 6.41
C ILE A 247 -3.24 15.58 6.62
N ALA A 248 -2.26 14.79 7.08
CA ALA A 248 -0.85 15.20 7.13
C ALA A 248 0.04 14.10 6.54
N TRP A 249 0.40 14.26 5.26
CA TRP A 249 1.09 13.22 4.47
C TRP A 249 2.48 12.84 4.97
N ALA A 250 3.11 13.67 5.81
CA ALA A 250 4.49 13.46 6.25
C ALA A 250 4.61 13.14 7.76
N ALA A 251 3.48 12.93 8.43
CA ALA A 251 3.41 12.58 9.84
C ALA A 251 2.92 11.12 10.00
N PRO A 252 3.62 10.27 10.75
CA PRO A 252 3.13 8.93 11.08
C PRO A 252 1.85 8.96 11.93
N GLU A 253 0.99 7.98 11.74
CA GLU A 253 -0.27 7.84 12.45
C GLU A 253 -0.05 7.56 13.95
N THR A 254 -0.50 8.50 14.78
CA THR A 254 -0.35 8.43 16.24
C THR A 254 -1.09 7.26 16.89
N ARG A 255 -2.20 6.77 16.29
CA ARG A 255 -2.94 5.61 16.81
C ARG A 255 -2.19 4.28 16.66
N LEU A 256 -1.13 4.25 15.84
CA LEU A 256 -0.27 3.09 15.64
C LEU A 256 1.02 3.17 16.47
N TRP A 257 1.17 4.19 17.32
CA TRP A 257 2.27 4.31 18.27
C TRP A 257 1.91 3.61 19.59
N SER A 258 2.84 2.83 20.15
CA SER A 258 2.61 2.09 21.40
C SER A 258 2.46 2.99 22.64
N GLY A 259 2.93 4.23 22.58
CA GLY A 259 3.03 5.10 23.75
C GLY A 259 4.22 4.77 24.67
N ALA A 260 5.18 3.96 24.21
CA ALA A 260 6.35 3.60 25.00
C ALA A 260 7.10 4.84 25.51
N GLU A 261 7.58 4.77 26.75
CA GLU A 261 8.22 5.91 27.41
C GLU A 261 9.45 6.40 26.62
N GLY A 262 9.48 7.69 26.33
CA GLY A 262 10.57 8.32 25.57
C GLY A 262 10.56 8.06 24.05
N SER A 263 9.61 7.28 23.52
CA SER A 263 9.43 7.14 22.06
C SER A 263 8.42 8.16 21.53
N THR A 264 8.46 8.39 20.22
CA THR A 264 7.44 9.12 19.47
C THR A 264 6.94 8.22 18.32
N PRO A 265 5.80 8.54 17.68
CA PRO A 265 5.37 7.83 16.47
C PRO A 265 6.47 7.75 15.41
N ARG A 266 7.29 8.80 15.28
CA ARG A 266 8.41 8.88 14.34
C ARG A 266 9.55 7.94 14.71
N SER A 267 10.01 7.97 15.97
CA SER A 267 11.12 7.11 16.39
C SER A 267 10.71 5.64 16.37
N GLU A 268 9.46 5.32 16.69
CA GLU A 268 8.96 3.94 16.70
C GLU A 268 8.77 3.38 15.29
N LEU A 269 8.25 4.19 14.35
CA LEU A 269 8.21 3.80 12.94
C LEU A 269 9.63 3.60 12.38
N ARG A 270 10.57 4.48 12.72
CA ARG A 270 11.99 4.33 12.35
C ARG A 270 12.55 2.99 12.86
N ALA A 271 12.28 2.64 14.12
CA ALA A 271 12.73 1.36 14.69
C ALA A 271 12.09 0.15 13.99
N LEU A 272 10.82 0.24 13.59
CA LEU A 272 10.17 -0.81 12.79
C LEU A 272 10.88 -1.01 11.44
N VAL A 273 11.15 0.06 10.70
CA VAL A 273 11.83 -0.05 9.40
C VAL A 273 13.23 -0.65 9.57
N GLU A 274 13.98 -0.21 10.59
CA GLU A 274 15.31 -0.77 10.87
C GLU A 274 15.25 -2.25 11.29
N ALA A 275 14.23 -2.68 12.03
CA ALA A 275 14.03 -4.09 12.39
C ALA A 275 13.74 -4.95 11.15
N LEU A 276 12.92 -4.45 10.22
CA LEU A 276 12.62 -5.12 8.95
C LEU A 276 13.87 -5.18 8.05
N HIS A 277 14.61 -4.08 7.92
CA HIS A 277 15.89 -4.02 7.19
C HIS A 277 16.93 -4.97 7.77
N GLY A 278 17.05 -5.03 9.10
CA GLY A 278 17.93 -5.98 9.80
C GLY A 278 17.58 -7.45 9.55
N ALA A 279 16.32 -7.73 9.18
CA ALA A 279 15.85 -9.04 8.75
C ALA A 279 15.96 -9.27 7.22
N GLY A 280 16.41 -8.27 6.46
CA GLY A 280 16.52 -8.31 5.00
C GLY A 280 15.20 -8.10 4.27
N LEU A 281 14.22 -7.43 4.89
CA LEU A 281 12.89 -7.17 4.32
C LEU A 281 12.77 -5.70 3.87
N GLU A 282 12.39 -5.48 2.61
CA GLU A 282 12.00 -4.16 2.12
C GLU A 282 10.71 -3.70 2.80
N VAL A 283 10.53 -2.39 2.92
CA VAL A 283 9.31 -1.76 3.43
C VAL A 283 8.79 -0.75 2.41
N ILE A 284 7.59 -0.99 1.90
CA ILE A 284 6.84 -0.01 1.11
C ILE A 284 5.61 0.47 1.87
N LEU A 285 5.22 1.71 1.62
CA LEU A 285 4.02 2.30 2.19
C LEU A 285 2.92 2.40 1.15
N ASP A 286 1.71 2.00 1.51
CA ASP A 286 0.52 2.43 0.80
C ASP A 286 0.27 3.91 1.08
N VAL A 287 0.25 4.73 0.04
CA VAL A 287 0.18 6.19 0.12
C VAL A 287 -0.97 6.76 -0.68
N VAL A 288 -1.66 7.71 -0.04
CA VAL A 288 -2.82 8.40 -0.59
C VAL A 288 -2.47 9.87 -0.79
N TYR A 289 -2.16 10.23 -2.03
CA TYR A 289 -1.95 11.63 -2.46
C TYR A 289 -3.07 12.13 -3.37
N ASN A 290 -4.02 11.26 -3.73
CA ASN A 290 -5.08 11.56 -4.68
C ASN A 290 -6.24 12.37 -4.04
N HIS A 291 -6.52 12.18 -2.75
CA HIS A 291 -7.54 12.91 -1.98
C HIS A 291 -7.07 13.21 -0.54
N THR A 292 -7.92 13.89 0.23
CA THR A 292 -7.68 14.24 1.64
C THR A 292 -8.92 14.02 2.51
N ALA A 293 -8.71 13.96 3.83
CA ALA A 293 -9.77 13.85 4.85
C ALA A 293 -10.74 15.05 4.92
N GLU A 294 -10.54 16.09 4.12
CA GLU A 294 -11.44 17.24 4.06
C GLU A 294 -12.71 16.94 3.24
N LEU A 295 -12.80 15.78 2.57
CA LEU A 295 -13.98 15.27 1.85
C LEU A 295 -14.57 16.29 0.85
N ASP A 296 -15.87 16.26 0.62
CA ASP A 296 -16.57 17.22 -0.24
C ASP A 296 -16.58 18.64 0.37
N PRO A 297 -16.42 19.71 -0.44
CA PRO A 297 -16.40 21.11 0.01
C PRO A 297 -17.64 21.60 0.77
N HIS A 298 -18.80 20.97 0.58
CA HIS A 298 -20.07 21.35 1.17
C HIS A 298 -20.41 20.59 2.45
N THR A 299 -19.83 19.42 2.67
CA THR A 299 -20.16 18.57 3.83
C THR A 299 -18.96 18.24 4.70
N GLY A 300 -17.76 18.28 4.14
CA GLY A 300 -16.53 17.92 4.81
C GLY A 300 -15.93 19.05 5.66
N PRO A 301 -15.04 18.70 6.60
CA PRO A 301 -14.42 19.66 7.50
C PRO A 301 -13.39 20.55 6.79
N THR A 302 -13.04 21.66 7.43
CA THR A 302 -11.91 22.53 7.07
C THR A 302 -10.83 22.33 8.13
N LEU A 303 -9.87 21.45 7.84
CA LEU A 303 -8.81 21.02 8.75
C LEU A 303 -7.43 21.55 8.33
N SER A 304 -7.18 21.73 7.03
CA SER A 304 -5.86 22.08 6.49
C SER A 304 -5.99 22.80 5.14
N MET A 305 -5.81 22.06 4.03
CA MET A 305 -5.57 22.57 2.69
C MET A 305 -6.73 23.42 2.17
N ARG A 306 -7.97 23.05 2.49
CA ARG A 306 -9.18 23.82 2.15
C ARG A 306 -9.16 25.23 2.72
N GLY A 307 -8.83 25.35 4.01
CA GLY A 307 -8.78 26.64 4.69
C GLY A 307 -7.54 27.45 4.33
N ILE A 308 -6.45 26.77 3.94
CA ILE A 308 -5.19 27.39 3.53
C ILE A 308 -5.30 27.98 2.13
N ASP A 309 -5.73 27.19 1.14
CA ASP A 309 -5.97 27.67 -0.22
C ASP A 309 -6.74 26.62 -1.05
N ASN A 310 -8.05 26.51 -0.86
CA ASN A 310 -8.90 25.54 -1.56
C ASN A 310 -8.72 25.54 -3.10
N ALA A 311 -8.53 26.72 -3.69
CA ALA A 311 -8.40 26.88 -5.14
C ALA A 311 -7.05 26.39 -5.68
N LEU A 312 -6.00 26.40 -4.85
CA LEU A 312 -4.70 25.84 -5.17
C LEU A 312 -4.68 24.31 -5.02
N TYR A 313 -5.13 23.81 -3.86
CA TYR A 313 -4.90 22.42 -3.47
C TYR A 313 -5.79 21.39 -4.16
N TYR A 314 -6.99 21.77 -4.63
CA TYR A 314 -7.96 20.84 -5.19
C TYR A 314 -8.32 21.15 -6.64
N HIS A 315 -8.59 20.10 -7.41
CA HIS A 315 -9.22 20.22 -8.71
C HIS A 315 -10.65 20.74 -8.54
N ARG A 316 -10.88 21.97 -9.00
CA ARG A 316 -12.22 22.56 -9.03
C ARG A 316 -12.95 22.21 -10.31
N ASN A 317 -14.26 22.07 -10.22
CA ASN A 317 -15.09 21.99 -11.41
C ASN A 317 -15.05 23.35 -12.13
N PRO A 318 -14.68 23.40 -13.42
CA PRO A 318 -14.53 24.67 -14.13
C PRO A 318 -15.86 25.37 -14.44
N GLN A 319 -16.99 24.66 -14.43
CA GLN A 319 -18.33 25.21 -14.60
C GLN A 319 -19.01 25.58 -13.27
N GLU A 320 -18.68 24.86 -12.19
CA GLU A 320 -19.22 25.05 -10.83
C GLU A 320 -18.06 25.12 -9.82
N PRO A 321 -17.30 26.24 -9.74
CA PRO A 321 -16.07 26.32 -8.94
C PRO A 321 -16.24 26.07 -7.44
N GLU A 322 -17.46 26.14 -6.92
CA GLU A 322 -17.79 25.73 -5.55
C GLU A 322 -17.59 24.24 -5.28
N ARG A 323 -17.60 23.41 -6.34
CA ARG A 323 -17.46 21.95 -6.29
C ARG A 323 -16.06 21.51 -6.72
N THR A 324 -15.65 20.37 -6.20
CA THR A 324 -14.45 19.65 -6.59
C THR A 324 -14.77 18.65 -7.71
N LEU A 325 -13.79 18.39 -8.58
CA LEU A 325 -13.80 17.18 -9.40
C LEU A 325 -13.45 16.01 -8.48
N ASP A 326 -14.29 14.98 -8.48
CA ASP A 326 -14.15 13.83 -7.60
C ASP A 326 -13.96 12.55 -8.43
N TRP A 327 -12.70 12.28 -8.79
CA TRP A 327 -12.32 11.04 -9.46
C TRP A 327 -11.98 9.91 -8.49
N THR A 328 -11.96 10.22 -7.19
CA THR A 328 -11.56 9.29 -6.13
C THR A 328 -12.78 8.65 -5.47
N GLY A 329 -13.93 9.31 -5.53
CA GLY A 329 -15.15 8.92 -4.80
C GLY A 329 -15.11 9.33 -3.32
N CYS A 330 -14.11 10.11 -2.93
CA CYS A 330 -13.88 10.55 -1.55
C CYS A 330 -14.26 12.03 -1.35
N GLY A 331 -14.92 12.65 -2.34
CA GLY A 331 -15.41 14.03 -2.31
C GLY A 331 -14.42 15.08 -2.82
N ASN A 332 -13.13 14.77 -2.95
CA ASN A 332 -12.14 15.68 -3.53
C ASN A 332 -11.04 14.95 -4.31
N SER A 333 -10.40 15.68 -5.22
CA SER A 333 -9.17 15.25 -5.90
C SER A 333 -8.12 16.36 -5.80
N VAL A 334 -6.92 16.00 -5.33
CA VAL A 334 -5.78 16.91 -5.12
C VAL A 334 -5.18 17.33 -6.46
N ASN A 335 -4.86 18.62 -6.61
CA ASN A 335 -4.31 19.16 -7.83
C ASN A 335 -2.78 19.11 -7.89
N LEU A 336 -2.24 17.94 -8.26
CA LEU A 336 -0.80 17.74 -8.44
C LEU A 336 -0.24 18.36 -9.74
N ASN A 337 -1.07 19.03 -10.54
CA ASN A 337 -0.59 19.87 -11.64
C ASN A 337 -0.08 21.23 -11.13
N GLU A 338 -0.44 21.64 -9.91
CA GLU A 338 0.05 22.88 -9.31
C GLU A 338 1.44 22.68 -8.69
N PRO A 339 2.47 23.42 -9.13
CA PRO A 339 3.85 23.19 -8.68
C PRO A 339 4.05 23.23 -7.16
N LEU A 340 3.32 24.09 -6.45
CA LEU A 340 3.41 24.19 -4.99
C LEU A 340 2.76 22.99 -4.29
N VAL A 341 1.67 22.43 -4.82
CA VAL A 341 1.01 21.24 -4.28
C VAL A 341 1.85 20.00 -4.58
N LEU A 342 2.33 19.89 -5.82
CA LEU A 342 3.27 18.85 -6.23
C LEU A 342 4.51 18.84 -5.33
N ARG A 343 5.03 20.02 -4.99
CA ARG A 343 6.15 20.15 -4.05
C ARG A 343 5.83 19.59 -2.67
N VAL A 344 4.66 19.88 -2.10
CA VAL A 344 4.23 19.31 -0.80
C VAL A 344 4.22 17.78 -0.86
N ALA A 345 3.66 17.20 -1.92
CA ALA A 345 3.62 15.75 -2.12
C ALA A 345 5.02 15.14 -2.27
N LEU A 346 5.88 15.71 -3.12
CA LEU A 346 7.25 15.22 -3.33
C LEU A 346 8.13 15.37 -2.08
N ASP A 347 8.00 16.46 -1.34
CA ASP A 347 8.74 16.65 -0.08
C ASP A 347 8.29 15.63 0.98
N SER A 348 7.01 15.25 1.01
CA SER A 348 6.49 14.15 1.84
C SER A 348 7.08 12.80 1.42
N LEU A 349 7.05 12.46 0.13
CA LEU A 349 7.66 11.22 -0.40
C LEU A 349 9.16 11.14 -0.06
N ARG A 350 9.92 12.22 -0.28
CA ARG A 350 11.34 12.28 0.07
C ARG A 350 11.57 12.04 1.55
N ARG A 351 10.71 12.59 2.42
CA ARG A 351 10.80 12.40 3.87
C ARG A 351 10.58 10.94 4.28
N TRP A 352 9.58 10.27 3.72
CA TRP A 352 9.38 8.83 3.95
C TRP A 352 10.65 8.03 3.65
N VAL A 353 11.30 8.35 2.53
CA VAL A 353 12.53 7.67 2.10
C VAL A 353 13.73 8.06 2.97
N SER A 354 14.05 9.35 3.10
CA SER A 354 15.28 9.81 3.78
C SER A 354 15.21 9.70 5.30
N GLU A 355 14.06 10.02 5.90
CA GLU A 355 13.88 10.12 7.36
C GLU A 355 13.35 8.85 8.01
N PHE A 356 12.70 7.95 7.26
CA PHE A 356 12.22 6.66 7.80
C PHE A 356 12.80 5.44 7.10
N GLY A 357 13.54 5.63 6.01
CA GLY A 357 14.22 4.53 5.32
C GLY A 357 13.33 3.70 4.43
N VAL A 358 12.10 4.16 4.15
CA VAL A 358 11.16 3.47 3.26
C VAL A 358 11.81 3.21 1.89
N ASP A 359 11.60 2.00 1.38
CA ASP A 359 12.20 1.49 0.14
C ASP A 359 11.35 1.82 -1.09
N GLY A 360 10.07 2.15 -0.89
CA GLY A 360 9.14 2.50 -1.96
C GLY A 360 7.70 2.69 -1.51
N PHE A 361 6.81 2.71 -2.49
CA PHE A 361 5.42 3.14 -2.32
C PHE A 361 4.47 2.31 -3.18
N ARG A 362 3.30 1.99 -2.65
CA ARG A 362 2.11 1.65 -3.41
C ARG A 362 1.19 2.86 -3.42
N PHE A 363 0.88 3.38 -4.61
CA PHE A 363 0.05 4.56 -4.79
C PHE A 363 -1.40 4.15 -4.99
N ASP A 364 -2.24 4.53 -4.02
CA ASP A 364 -3.69 4.43 -4.10
C ASP A 364 -4.26 5.29 -5.23
N LEU A 365 -5.22 4.75 -5.97
CA LEU A 365 -5.89 5.36 -7.12
C LEU A 365 -4.91 6.17 -8.00
N ALA A 366 -3.80 5.54 -8.37
CA ALA A 366 -2.62 6.21 -8.92
C ALA A 366 -2.92 6.97 -10.22
N SER A 367 -3.95 6.56 -10.97
CA SER A 367 -4.41 7.26 -12.18
C SER A 367 -4.76 8.73 -11.91
N THR A 368 -5.31 9.04 -10.73
CA THR A 368 -5.67 10.42 -10.36
C THR A 368 -4.43 11.32 -10.27
N LEU A 369 -3.29 10.77 -9.83
CA LEU A 369 -2.03 11.52 -9.69
C LEU A 369 -1.47 11.96 -11.06
N ALA A 370 -1.84 11.25 -12.12
CA ALA A 370 -1.39 11.45 -13.49
C ALA A 370 -2.45 12.13 -14.37
N ARG A 371 -3.57 12.60 -13.81
CA ARG A 371 -4.56 13.37 -14.57
C ARG A 371 -3.98 14.70 -15.00
N GLY A 372 -4.07 14.97 -16.29
CA GLY A 372 -3.61 16.22 -16.87
C GLY A 372 -4.46 17.43 -16.47
N THR A 373 -4.09 18.59 -16.98
CA THR A 373 -4.86 19.82 -16.78
C THR A 373 -6.13 19.84 -17.64
N ALA A 374 -6.98 20.85 -17.44
CA ALA A 374 -8.15 21.11 -18.29
C ALA A 374 -7.81 21.21 -19.80
N ARG A 375 -6.58 21.58 -20.16
CA ARG A 375 -6.13 21.70 -21.57
C ARG A 375 -6.13 20.36 -22.32
N VAL A 376 -5.86 19.28 -21.58
CA VAL A 376 -5.88 17.90 -22.09
C VAL A 376 -7.06 17.14 -21.51
N GLN A 377 -8.15 17.85 -21.19
CA GLN A 377 -9.42 17.28 -20.74
C GLN A 377 -9.32 16.38 -19.51
N TYR A 378 -8.31 16.61 -18.65
CA TYR A 378 -8.02 15.78 -17.48
C TYR A 378 -7.72 14.30 -17.79
N ASP A 379 -7.35 13.99 -19.04
CA ASP A 379 -6.91 12.65 -19.43
C ASP A 379 -5.63 12.27 -18.69
N PHE A 380 -5.48 10.97 -18.41
CA PHE A 380 -4.24 10.40 -17.88
C PHE A 380 -3.05 10.71 -18.81
N GLN A 381 -1.99 11.28 -18.26
CA GLN A 381 -0.76 11.61 -18.96
C GLN A 381 0.41 10.79 -18.39
N PRO A 382 0.97 9.81 -19.12
CA PRO A 382 2.09 9.00 -18.63
C PRO A 382 3.39 9.81 -18.40
N ASP A 383 3.46 11.01 -18.96
CA ASP A 383 4.52 12.03 -18.82
C ASP A 383 4.03 13.26 -18.03
N GLY A 384 2.91 13.14 -17.31
CA GLY A 384 2.31 14.21 -16.50
C GLY A 384 3.23 14.71 -15.38
N ALA A 385 2.87 15.86 -14.79
CA ALA A 385 3.71 16.61 -13.86
C ALA A 385 4.25 15.74 -12.70
N PHE A 386 3.39 14.95 -12.06
CA PHE A 386 3.78 14.07 -10.96
C PHE A 386 4.75 12.97 -11.41
N LEU A 387 4.40 12.19 -12.43
CA LEU A 387 5.20 11.06 -12.91
C LEU A 387 6.57 11.52 -13.42
N SER A 388 6.62 12.61 -14.19
CA SER A 388 7.86 13.21 -14.66
C SER A 388 8.74 13.70 -13.51
N ALA A 389 8.14 14.31 -12.48
CA ALA A 389 8.88 14.79 -11.33
C ALA A 389 9.47 13.66 -10.48
N VAL A 390 8.73 12.56 -10.28
CA VAL A 390 9.24 11.34 -9.62
C VAL A 390 10.35 10.70 -10.45
N ALA A 391 10.18 10.57 -11.77
CA ALA A 391 11.14 9.90 -12.64
C ALA A 391 12.51 10.60 -12.69
N GLN A 392 12.55 11.93 -12.60
CA GLN A 392 13.81 12.70 -12.59
C GLN A 392 14.39 12.90 -11.19
N ASP A 393 13.62 12.68 -10.12
CA ASP A 393 14.07 12.98 -8.77
C ASP A 393 15.19 12.01 -8.34
N PRO A 394 16.37 12.49 -7.90
CA PRO A 394 17.53 11.64 -7.63
C PRO A 394 17.32 10.66 -6.48
N LEU A 395 16.35 10.90 -5.59
CA LEU A 395 16.01 10.00 -4.49
C LEU A 395 14.87 9.06 -4.90
N LEU A 396 13.80 9.58 -5.49
CA LEU A 396 12.57 8.83 -5.73
C LEU A 396 12.67 7.89 -6.95
N CYS A 397 13.50 8.19 -7.94
CA CYS A 397 13.62 7.37 -9.15
C CYS A 397 14.20 5.96 -8.90
N ASN A 398 14.85 5.76 -7.74
CA ASN A 398 15.42 4.48 -7.32
C ASN A 398 14.52 3.71 -6.34
N CYS A 399 13.35 4.25 -6.00
CA CYS A 399 12.41 3.59 -5.09
C CYS A 399 11.57 2.53 -5.83
N LEU A 400 11.04 1.56 -5.09
CA LEU A 400 10.02 0.65 -5.61
C LEU A 400 8.69 1.41 -5.79
N LEU A 401 8.19 1.53 -7.02
CA LEU A 401 6.95 2.26 -7.31
C LEU A 401 5.88 1.28 -7.79
N VAL A 402 4.81 1.12 -7.01
CA VAL A 402 3.65 0.27 -7.34
C VAL A 402 2.43 1.17 -7.51
N ALA A 403 1.70 1.03 -8.60
CA ALA A 403 0.45 1.77 -8.84
C ALA A 403 -0.77 0.86 -8.65
N GLU A 404 -1.84 1.43 -8.09
CA GLU A 404 -3.21 1.02 -8.40
C GLU A 404 -3.64 1.75 -9.69
N PRO A 405 -3.63 1.08 -10.85
CA PRO A 405 -3.68 1.75 -12.14
C PRO A 405 -5.11 2.08 -12.58
N TRP A 406 -5.94 2.56 -11.66
CA TRP A 406 -7.30 3.02 -11.95
C TRP A 406 -7.75 4.13 -11.01
N ASP A 407 -8.78 4.86 -11.43
CA ASP A 407 -9.62 5.71 -10.58
C ASP A 407 -11.07 5.66 -11.08
N LEU A 408 -12.00 6.35 -10.41
CA LEU A 408 -13.42 6.34 -10.75
C LEU A 408 -13.80 7.31 -11.88
N GLY A 409 -12.87 8.19 -12.29
CA GLY A 409 -13.15 9.17 -13.33
C GLY A 409 -13.20 8.56 -14.72
N LEU A 410 -13.83 9.26 -15.67
CA LEU A 410 -13.83 8.84 -17.07
C LEU A 410 -12.38 8.64 -17.57
N GLY A 411 -12.13 7.51 -18.23
CA GLY A 411 -10.79 7.13 -18.68
C GLY A 411 -9.81 6.82 -17.55
N GLY A 412 -10.29 6.50 -16.35
CA GLY A 412 -9.48 6.21 -15.17
C GLY A 412 -8.72 4.90 -15.21
N TYR A 413 -9.27 3.86 -15.87
CA TYR A 413 -8.62 2.54 -15.97
C TYR A 413 -7.40 2.56 -16.91
N ARG A 414 -6.20 2.33 -16.36
CA ARG A 414 -4.89 2.54 -16.99
C ARG A 414 -3.90 1.42 -16.72
N LEU A 415 -4.38 0.19 -16.49
CA LEU A 415 -3.51 -0.98 -16.37
C LEU A 415 -2.58 -1.12 -17.59
N GLY A 416 -1.28 -1.18 -17.35
CA GLY A 416 -0.19 -1.19 -18.35
C GLY A 416 0.19 0.21 -18.88
N GLY A 417 -0.52 1.25 -18.45
CA GLY A 417 -0.39 2.62 -18.95
C GLY A 417 0.69 3.47 -18.27
N PHE A 418 1.22 3.03 -17.13
CA PHE A 418 2.26 3.77 -16.39
C PHE A 418 3.62 3.75 -17.13
N PRO A 419 4.58 4.62 -16.80
CA PRO A 419 5.89 4.58 -17.42
C PRO A 419 6.72 3.36 -16.96
N PRO A 420 7.73 2.92 -17.75
CA PRO A 420 8.66 1.87 -17.32
C PRO A 420 9.31 2.18 -15.96
N GLY A 421 9.54 1.14 -15.16
CA GLY A 421 10.01 1.26 -13.76
C GLY A 421 8.88 1.18 -12.74
N TRP A 422 7.64 1.44 -13.14
CA TRP A 422 6.46 1.22 -12.31
C TRP A 422 5.97 -0.23 -12.40
N LEU A 423 5.67 -0.80 -11.24
CA LEU A 423 4.89 -2.00 -11.06
C LEU A 423 3.40 -1.61 -10.96
N GLU A 424 2.50 -2.49 -11.37
CA GLU A 424 1.07 -2.20 -11.35
C GLU A 424 0.28 -3.39 -10.79
N TRP A 425 -0.67 -3.11 -9.89
CA TRP A 425 -1.66 -4.10 -9.46
C TRP A 425 -2.45 -4.61 -10.67
N ASN A 426 -2.43 -5.92 -10.87
CA ASN A 426 -3.07 -6.57 -12.01
C ASN A 426 -4.42 -7.18 -11.60
N ASP A 427 -5.48 -6.36 -11.63
CA ASP A 427 -6.86 -6.80 -11.37
C ASP A 427 -7.34 -7.84 -12.39
N ARG A 428 -6.85 -7.79 -13.64
CA ARG A 428 -7.14 -8.83 -14.62
C ARG A 428 -6.56 -10.18 -14.20
N PHE A 429 -5.35 -10.23 -13.62
CA PHE A 429 -4.83 -11.47 -13.04
C PHE A 429 -5.78 -11.98 -11.95
N ARG A 430 -6.16 -11.12 -11.00
CA ARG A 430 -7.10 -11.46 -9.92
C ARG A 430 -8.39 -12.07 -10.47
N ASP A 431 -9.05 -11.37 -11.38
CA ASP A 431 -10.38 -11.75 -11.86
C ASP A 431 -10.34 -12.97 -12.77
N THR A 432 -9.34 -13.09 -13.65
CA THR A 432 -9.15 -14.28 -14.47
C THR A 432 -8.89 -15.51 -13.59
N GLN A 433 -8.00 -15.43 -12.60
CA GLN A 433 -7.69 -16.57 -11.74
C GLN A 433 -8.90 -16.96 -10.88
N ARG A 434 -9.59 -16.00 -10.27
CA ARG A 434 -10.82 -16.28 -9.52
C ARG A 434 -11.89 -16.91 -10.40
N GLY A 435 -12.13 -16.34 -11.59
CA GLY A 435 -13.11 -16.85 -12.56
C GLY A 435 -12.79 -18.27 -13.02
N PHE A 436 -11.52 -18.53 -13.37
CA PHE A 436 -11.08 -19.84 -13.87
C PHE A 436 -11.18 -20.94 -12.81
N TRP A 437 -10.67 -20.69 -11.60
CA TRP A 437 -10.61 -21.71 -10.55
C TRP A 437 -11.92 -21.92 -9.79
N LEU A 438 -12.73 -20.87 -9.60
CA LEU A 438 -13.90 -20.92 -8.72
C LEU A 438 -15.23 -20.93 -9.49
N ARG A 439 -15.25 -20.34 -10.69
CA ARG A 439 -16.49 -20.13 -11.46
C ARG A 439 -16.50 -20.90 -12.78
N HIS A 440 -15.41 -21.56 -13.14
CA HIS A 440 -15.21 -22.20 -14.44
C HIS A 440 -15.53 -21.23 -15.59
N GLN A 441 -15.00 -20.00 -15.47
CA GLN A 441 -15.12 -18.94 -16.45
C GLN A 441 -13.75 -18.64 -17.06
N ASN A 442 -13.76 -18.00 -18.23
CA ASN A 442 -12.59 -17.64 -19.05
C ASN A 442 -11.99 -18.81 -19.82
N ALA A 443 -11.61 -18.54 -21.07
CA ALA A 443 -10.91 -19.50 -21.91
C ALA A 443 -9.46 -19.76 -21.40
N PRO A 444 -8.89 -20.95 -21.69
CA PRO A 444 -7.50 -21.30 -21.36
C PRO A 444 -6.46 -20.26 -21.79
N GLY A 445 -6.69 -19.56 -22.89
CA GLY A 445 -5.78 -18.53 -23.40
C GLY A 445 -5.63 -17.34 -22.45
N GLU A 446 -6.71 -16.89 -21.83
CA GLU A 446 -6.66 -15.77 -20.89
C GLU A 446 -5.97 -16.22 -19.59
N PHE A 447 -6.30 -17.42 -19.09
CA PHE A 447 -5.63 -18.03 -17.95
C PHE A 447 -4.10 -18.14 -18.18
N ALA A 448 -3.69 -18.69 -19.33
CA ALA A 448 -2.28 -18.88 -19.66
C ALA A 448 -1.53 -17.56 -19.79
N THR A 449 -2.17 -16.54 -20.39
CA THR A 449 -1.61 -15.19 -20.49
C THR A 449 -1.36 -14.59 -19.11
N ARG A 450 -2.29 -14.74 -18.16
CA ARG A 450 -2.12 -14.28 -16.78
C ARG A 450 -1.03 -15.07 -16.04
N LEU A 451 -0.97 -16.40 -16.21
CA LEU A 451 0.08 -17.23 -15.60
C LEU A 451 1.48 -16.85 -16.11
N ALA A 452 1.58 -16.47 -17.39
CA ALA A 452 2.82 -16.09 -18.06
C ALA A 452 3.18 -14.60 -17.95
N GLY A 453 2.64 -13.87 -16.97
CA GLY A 453 3.06 -12.50 -16.66
C GLY A 453 2.43 -11.41 -17.52
N SER A 454 1.25 -11.66 -18.11
CA SER A 454 0.40 -10.64 -18.75
C SER A 454 1.10 -9.76 -19.79
N SER A 455 1.83 -10.38 -20.72
CA SER A 455 2.56 -9.68 -21.78
C SER A 455 1.68 -8.89 -22.75
N ASP A 456 0.37 -9.17 -22.78
CA ASP A 456 -0.64 -8.40 -23.53
C ASP A 456 -0.91 -7.02 -22.92
N VAL A 457 -0.69 -6.89 -21.61
CA VAL A 457 -0.87 -5.65 -20.84
C VAL A 457 0.46 -4.91 -20.70
N PHE A 458 1.52 -5.63 -20.36
CA PHE A 458 2.82 -5.04 -20.04
C PHE A 458 3.79 -5.21 -21.20
N ASN A 459 4.20 -4.08 -21.81
CA ASN A 459 5.07 -4.08 -22.99
C ASN A 459 6.45 -4.75 -22.72
N PRO A 460 6.73 -5.94 -23.27
CA PRO A 460 7.97 -6.67 -23.02
C PRO A 460 9.24 -6.01 -23.59
N ALA A 461 9.08 -5.04 -24.49
CA ALA A 461 10.21 -4.29 -25.06
C ALA A 461 10.75 -3.21 -24.11
N LEU A 462 9.95 -2.76 -23.14
CA LEU A 462 10.30 -1.65 -22.23
C LEU A 462 10.33 -2.04 -20.76
N ARG A 463 9.70 -3.15 -20.39
CA ARG A 463 9.51 -3.57 -19.00
C ARG A 463 10.06 -4.97 -18.75
N GLY A 464 10.21 -5.36 -17.49
CA GLY A 464 10.46 -6.74 -17.08
C GLY A 464 9.18 -7.46 -16.67
N ALA A 465 9.16 -8.79 -16.70
CA ALA A 465 7.98 -9.60 -16.40
C ALA A 465 7.46 -9.40 -14.97
N HIS A 466 8.34 -8.99 -14.05
CA HIS A 466 8.01 -8.61 -12.67
C HIS A 466 7.18 -7.33 -12.54
N SER A 467 6.88 -6.61 -13.64
CA SER A 467 6.08 -5.38 -13.61
C SER A 467 4.61 -5.63 -13.22
N SER A 468 4.12 -6.85 -13.45
CA SER A 468 2.79 -7.28 -13.02
C SER A 468 2.82 -7.63 -11.54
N VAL A 469 2.11 -6.88 -10.70
CA VAL A 469 1.82 -7.29 -9.32
C VAL A 469 0.59 -8.18 -9.34
N ASN A 470 0.83 -9.48 -9.27
CA ASN A 470 -0.20 -10.50 -9.28
C ASN A 470 -0.75 -10.65 -7.87
N PHE A 471 -2.07 -10.69 -7.71
CA PHE A 471 -2.73 -10.93 -6.44
C PHE A 471 -4.05 -11.67 -6.66
N ILE A 472 -4.45 -12.47 -5.68
CA ILE A 472 -5.79 -13.10 -5.66
C ILE A 472 -6.71 -12.33 -4.74
N THR A 473 -6.17 -11.68 -3.72
CA THR A 473 -6.85 -11.02 -2.62
C THR A 473 -5.99 -9.84 -2.18
N ALA A 474 -6.65 -8.82 -1.64
CA ALA A 474 -6.05 -7.62 -1.09
C ALA A 474 -6.95 -7.15 0.06
N HIS A 475 -6.58 -6.06 0.72
CA HIS A 475 -7.42 -5.45 1.75
C HIS A 475 -8.83 -5.13 1.26
N ASP A 476 -8.99 -4.73 -0.02
CA ASP A 476 -10.28 -4.55 -0.69
C ASP A 476 -10.82 -5.88 -1.23
N GLY A 477 -12.08 -6.17 -0.91
CA GLY A 477 -12.76 -7.40 -1.23
C GLY A 477 -12.66 -8.47 -0.12
N PHE A 478 -12.90 -9.73 -0.51
CA PHE A 478 -12.80 -10.85 0.42
C PHE A 478 -11.35 -11.24 0.69
N THR A 479 -11.10 -11.68 1.93
CA THR A 479 -9.98 -12.58 2.28
C THR A 479 -10.07 -13.89 1.49
N LEU A 480 -8.99 -14.66 1.42
CA LEU A 480 -8.98 -15.93 0.68
C LEU A 480 -9.97 -16.94 1.27
N ARG A 481 -10.09 -16.99 2.60
CA ARG A 481 -11.06 -17.87 3.26
C ARG A 481 -12.49 -17.47 2.93
N ASP A 482 -12.78 -16.19 2.88
CA ASP A 482 -14.13 -15.70 2.60
C ASP A 482 -14.48 -15.86 1.12
N LEU A 483 -13.50 -15.74 0.22
CA LEU A 483 -13.65 -15.96 -1.21
C LEU A 483 -14.17 -17.37 -1.55
N VAL A 484 -13.83 -18.37 -0.73
CA VAL A 484 -14.29 -19.78 -0.87
C VAL A 484 -15.41 -20.15 0.12
N SER A 485 -15.87 -19.20 0.94
CA SER A 485 -16.90 -19.43 1.96
C SER A 485 -18.19 -18.63 1.77
N TYR A 486 -18.18 -17.57 0.96
CA TYR A 486 -19.32 -16.67 0.79
C TYR A 486 -19.64 -16.40 -0.68
N ALA A 487 -20.92 -16.46 -1.05
CA ALA A 487 -21.42 -16.09 -2.36
C ALA A 487 -21.86 -14.62 -2.40
N HIS A 488 -22.19 -14.05 -1.24
CA HIS A 488 -22.62 -12.67 -1.09
C HIS A 488 -21.80 -11.96 -0.01
N ARG A 489 -21.71 -10.63 -0.13
CA ARG A 489 -21.09 -9.79 0.91
C ARG A 489 -22.03 -9.59 2.09
N HIS A 490 -21.44 -9.49 3.28
CA HIS A 490 -22.06 -9.33 4.59
C HIS A 490 -21.41 -8.14 5.32
N ASN A 491 -21.60 -6.96 4.76
CA ASN A 491 -21.04 -5.68 5.21
C ASN A 491 -21.97 -4.95 6.18
N GLN A 492 -22.98 -5.61 6.76
CA GLN A 492 -23.97 -4.95 7.63
C GLN A 492 -23.33 -4.24 8.83
N ALA A 493 -22.19 -4.75 9.31
CA ALA A 493 -21.41 -4.12 10.38
C ALA A 493 -20.87 -2.72 10.04
N ASN A 494 -20.80 -2.36 8.75
CA ASN A 494 -20.35 -1.05 8.28
C ASN A 494 -21.45 0.02 8.41
N GLY A 495 -22.70 -0.39 8.63
CA GLY A 495 -23.84 0.51 8.88
C GLY A 495 -24.37 1.24 7.64
N GLU A 496 -24.19 0.64 6.45
CA GLU A 496 -24.66 1.20 5.17
C GLU A 496 -25.71 0.31 4.48
N ASP A 497 -26.38 -0.56 5.25
CA ASP A 497 -27.39 -1.51 4.77
C ASP A 497 -26.85 -2.45 3.66
N ASN A 498 -25.57 -2.85 3.77
CA ASN A 498 -24.88 -3.73 2.81
C ASN A 498 -24.74 -3.14 1.40
N ARG A 499 -24.90 -1.81 1.23
CA ARG A 499 -24.78 -1.13 -0.07
C ARG A 499 -23.34 -0.90 -0.48
N ASP A 500 -22.44 -0.82 0.49
CA ASP A 500 -21.01 -0.66 0.28
C ASP A 500 -20.34 -1.99 -0.12
N GLY A 501 -19.13 -1.89 -0.66
CA GLY A 501 -18.35 -3.02 -1.17
C GLY A 501 -18.76 -3.51 -2.56
N HIS A 502 -17.78 -4.00 -3.31
CA HIS A 502 -18.01 -4.44 -4.68
C HIS A 502 -18.88 -5.71 -4.74
N GLY A 503 -19.78 -5.81 -5.72
CA GLY A 503 -20.70 -6.95 -5.87
C GLY A 503 -20.17 -8.11 -6.72
N HIS A 504 -19.18 -7.88 -7.58
CA HIS A 504 -18.61 -8.91 -8.45
C HIS A 504 -17.32 -9.47 -7.84
N ASN A 505 -17.46 -10.35 -6.84
CA ASN A 505 -16.31 -10.90 -6.11
C ASN A 505 -15.65 -12.12 -6.78
N LEU A 506 -16.36 -12.76 -7.72
CA LEU A 506 -15.99 -14.05 -8.31
C LEU A 506 -15.74 -15.15 -7.25
N SER A 507 -16.50 -15.10 -6.16
CA SER A 507 -16.41 -16.02 -5.03
C SER A 507 -17.34 -17.23 -5.18
N ILE A 508 -17.15 -18.26 -4.34
CA ILE A 508 -18.04 -19.42 -4.24
C ILE A 508 -18.13 -19.86 -2.78
N ASN A 509 -19.31 -20.23 -2.28
CA ASN A 509 -19.49 -20.68 -0.90
C ASN A 509 -19.40 -22.21 -0.71
N ASN A 510 -19.23 -22.95 -1.81
CA ASN A 510 -19.19 -24.41 -1.86
C ASN A 510 -20.48 -25.07 -1.30
N GLY A 511 -21.62 -24.39 -1.42
CA GLY A 511 -22.95 -24.90 -1.05
C GLY A 511 -23.49 -24.41 0.30
N VAL A 512 -22.63 -23.86 1.17
CA VAL A 512 -23.05 -23.31 2.48
C VAL A 512 -22.47 -21.91 2.66
N GLU A 513 -23.31 -20.90 2.87
CA GLU A 513 -22.86 -19.53 3.12
C GLU A 513 -22.21 -19.42 4.51
N GLY A 514 -20.93 -19.06 4.54
CA GLY A 514 -20.17 -18.86 5.78
C GLY A 514 -19.68 -20.15 6.45
N PRO A 515 -19.55 -20.17 7.79
CA PRO A 515 -19.02 -21.31 8.55
C PRO A 515 -19.84 -22.59 8.39
N THR A 516 -19.16 -23.74 8.38
CA THR A 516 -19.79 -25.07 8.26
C THR A 516 -18.98 -26.15 8.98
N GLN A 517 -19.63 -27.27 9.31
CA GLN A 517 -19.01 -28.47 9.87
C GLN A 517 -18.93 -29.63 8.83
N SER A 518 -19.43 -29.43 7.61
CA SER A 518 -19.38 -30.44 6.57
C SER A 518 -17.94 -30.70 6.11
N ALA A 519 -17.45 -31.92 6.31
CA ALA A 519 -16.09 -32.31 5.97
C ALA A 519 -15.80 -32.17 4.47
N ASP A 520 -16.76 -32.51 3.61
CA ASP A 520 -16.60 -32.43 2.15
C ASP A 520 -16.45 -30.97 1.69
N ILE A 521 -17.25 -30.06 2.25
CA ILE A 521 -17.17 -28.62 1.94
C ILE A 521 -15.85 -28.04 2.44
N LEU A 522 -15.44 -28.38 3.66
CA LEU A 522 -14.16 -27.92 4.22
C LEU A 522 -12.97 -28.42 3.39
N ALA A 523 -13.01 -29.68 2.93
CA ALA A 523 -11.99 -30.24 2.05
C ALA A 523 -11.94 -29.53 0.68
N ALA A 524 -13.10 -29.21 0.08
CA ALA A 524 -13.18 -28.45 -1.16
C ALA A 524 -12.61 -27.03 -1.02
N ARG A 525 -12.99 -26.31 0.05
CA ARG A 525 -12.46 -24.98 0.37
C ARG A 525 -10.95 -25.00 0.55
N ALA A 526 -10.43 -25.94 1.34
CA ALA A 526 -9.00 -26.07 1.58
C ALA A 526 -8.21 -26.33 0.29
N ARG A 527 -8.77 -27.14 -0.62
CA ARG A 527 -8.19 -27.42 -1.94
C ARG A 527 -8.16 -26.17 -2.83
N GLN A 528 -9.29 -25.45 -2.92
CA GLN A 528 -9.40 -24.19 -3.66
C GLN A 528 -8.44 -23.13 -3.14
N SER A 529 -8.34 -22.96 -1.81
CA SER A 529 -7.38 -22.03 -1.19
C SER A 529 -5.94 -22.37 -1.57
N ARG A 530 -5.54 -23.65 -1.50
CA ARG A 530 -4.20 -24.07 -1.91
C ARG A 530 -3.96 -23.88 -3.41
N ALA A 531 -4.95 -24.15 -4.27
CA ALA A 531 -4.84 -23.93 -5.70
C ALA A 531 -4.62 -22.45 -6.06
N LEU A 532 -5.41 -21.56 -5.45
CA LEU A 532 -5.30 -20.11 -5.64
C LEU A 532 -3.98 -19.55 -5.11
N LEU A 533 -3.51 -19.99 -3.94
CA LEU A 533 -2.20 -19.61 -3.41
C LEU A 533 -1.06 -20.15 -4.28
N ALA A 534 -1.17 -21.39 -4.75
CA ALA A 534 -0.16 -21.97 -5.63
C ALA A 534 -0.06 -21.19 -6.95
N VAL A 535 -1.19 -20.96 -7.64
CA VAL A 535 -1.15 -20.24 -8.93
C VAL A 535 -0.63 -18.80 -8.76
N LEU A 536 -0.98 -18.12 -7.68
CA LEU A 536 -0.44 -16.80 -7.34
C LEU A 536 1.08 -16.83 -7.19
N LEU A 537 1.58 -17.71 -6.32
CA LEU A 537 2.98 -17.77 -5.95
C LEU A 537 3.88 -18.41 -7.01
N LEU A 538 3.30 -19.04 -8.03
CA LEU A 538 4.06 -19.72 -9.09
C LEU A 538 3.94 -19.01 -10.44
N ALA A 539 2.98 -18.10 -10.61
CA ALA A 539 2.88 -17.26 -11.80
C ALA A 539 4.13 -16.41 -12.02
N LEU A 540 4.42 -16.10 -13.29
CA LEU A 540 5.42 -15.12 -13.64
C LEU A 540 4.91 -13.72 -13.30
N GLY A 541 5.74 -12.89 -12.67
CA GLY A 541 5.36 -11.60 -12.11
C GLY A 541 5.81 -11.44 -10.66
N THR A 542 5.38 -10.37 -10.03
CA THR A 542 5.59 -10.10 -8.60
C THR A 542 4.35 -10.53 -7.82
N PRO A 543 4.37 -11.66 -7.08
CA PRO A 543 3.23 -12.05 -6.25
C PRO A 543 3.07 -11.12 -5.04
N MET A 544 1.83 -10.74 -4.76
CA MET A 544 1.41 -10.07 -3.53
C MET A 544 0.45 -10.97 -2.74
N LEU A 545 0.82 -11.25 -1.49
CA LEU A 545 0.04 -12.03 -0.54
C LEU A 545 -0.61 -11.08 0.48
N LEU A 546 -1.91 -11.24 0.70
CA LEU A 546 -2.63 -10.55 1.77
C LEU A 546 -2.35 -11.24 3.12
N ALA A 547 -1.96 -10.46 4.12
CA ALA A 547 -1.67 -10.98 5.44
C ALA A 547 -2.86 -11.68 6.08
N GLY A 548 -2.63 -12.92 6.51
CA GLY A 548 -3.66 -13.76 7.14
C GLY A 548 -4.28 -14.77 6.19
N ASP A 549 -4.11 -14.64 4.87
CA ASP A 549 -4.60 -15.65 3.93
C ASP A 549 -3.90 -17.00 4.11
N GLU A 550 -2.62 -16.98 4.45
CA GLU A 550 -1.85 -18.17 4.82
C GLU A 550 -2.27 -18.75 6.19
N LEU A 551 -3.02 -17.99 6.99
CA LEU A 551 -3.51 -18.38 8.31
C LEU A 551 -5.00 -18.74 8.31
N GLY A 552 -5.68 -18.64 7.16
CA GLY A 552 -7.13 -18.82 7.08
C GLY A 552 -7.90 -17.71 7.80
N HIS A 553 -7.41 -16.47 7.77
CA HIS A 553 -8.09 -15.28 8.27
C HIS A 553 -9.42 -15.07 7.54
N THR A 554 -10.42 -14.57 8.27
CA THR A 554 -11.77 -14.32 7.77
C THR A 554 -12.25 -12.98 8.32
N GLN A 555 -12.94 -12.22 7.47
CA GLN A 555 -13.69 -11.03 7.84
C GLN A 555 -15.19 -11.34 7.92
N ARG A 556 -15.53 -12.63 8.04
CA ARG A 556 -16.89 -13.16 8.20
C ARG A 556 -17.82 -12.79 7.04
N GLY A 557 -17.26 -12.70 5.84
CA GLY A 557 -18.00 -12.31 4.65
C GLY A 557 -18.18 -10.79 4.52
N ASN A 558 -17.57 -9.97 5.37
CA ASN A 558 -17.40 -8.56 5.06
C ASN A 558 -16.31 -8.44 3.98
N ASN A 559 -16.63 -7.82 2.85
CA ASN A 559 -15.69 -7.61 1.73
C ASN A 559 -15.20 -6.18 1.61
N ASN A 560 -15.48 -5.35 2.63
CA ASN A 560 -15.14 -3.94 2.69
C ASN A 560 -14.95 -3.54 4.16
N ALA A 561 -14.09 -4.24 4.90
CA ALA A 561 -13.92 -4.05 6.34
C ALA A 561 -13.15 -2.75 6.70
N TYR A 562 -13.24 -1.71 5.86
CA TYR A 562 -12.48 -0.46 5.95
C TYR A 562 -12.70 0.31 7.24
N CYS A 563 -13.85 0.13 7.89
CA CYS A 563 -14.22 0.80 9.13
C CYS A 563 -14.27 -0.12 10.36
N GLN A 564 -13.77 -1.36 10.24
CA GLN A 564 -13.88 -2.38 11.28
C GLN A 564 -12.57 -2.56 12.05
N ASP A 565 -12.26 -1.62 12.96
CA ASP A 565 -11.11 -1.75 13.86
C ASP A 565 -11.43 -2.64 15.08
N ASN A 566 -11.66 -3.93 14.80
CA ASN A 566 -12.11 -4.91 15.78
C ASN A 566 -11.79 -6.35 15.30
N PRO A 567 -12.17 -7.42 16.03
CA PRO A 567 -11.89 -8.80 15.66
C PRO A 567 -12.46 -9.30 14.32
N ILE A 568 -13.25 -8.50 13.59
CA ILE A 568 -13.57 -8.78 12.18
C ILE A 568 -12.29 -8.66 11.33
N SER A 569 -11.46 -7.65 11.57
CA SER A 569 -10.29 -7.34 10.74
C SER A 569 -8.95 -7.72 11.37
N TRP A 570 -8.91 -7.99 12.67
CA TRP A 570 -7.66 -8.42 13.34
C TRP A 570 -7.36 -9.88 13.05
N ILE A 571 -6.08 -10.22 12.87
CA ILE A 571 -5.66 -11.61 12.63
C ILE A 571 -5.84 -12.41 13.92
N ASP A 572 -6.70 -13.43 13.87
CA ASP A 572 -6.90 -14.38 14.97
C ASP A 572 -5.80 -15.45 14.97
N TRP A 573 -4.65 -15.11 15.57
CA TRP A 573 -3.50 -16.01 15.70
C TRP A 573 -3.79 -17.29 16.47
N ALA A 574 -4.82 -17.30 17.32
CA ALA A 574 -5.19 -18.49 18.09
C ALA A 574 -5.90 -19.53 17.21
N GLN A 575 -6.52 -19.11 16.10
CA GLN A 575 -7.21 -19.97 15.13
C GLN A 575 -6.45 -20.09 13.81
N ALA A 576 -5.17 -19.72 13.79
CA ALA A 576 -4.31 -19.80 12.63
C ALA A 576 -4.21 -21.24 12.06
N ASP A 577 -4.45 -21.39 10.76
CA ASP A 577 -4.24 -22.65 10.04
C ASP A 577 -2.74 -22.89 9.81
N ALA A 578 -2.12 -23.65 10.72
CA ALA A 578 -0.71 -24.02 10.61
C ALA A 578 -0.40 -24.83 9.34
N SER A 579 -1.35 -25.64 8.85
CA SER A 579 -1.13 -26.48 7.67
C SER A 579 -1.07 -25.65 6.39
N LEU A 580 -1.94 -24.63 6.28
CA LEU A 580 -1.95 -23.69 5.16
C LEU A 580 -0.72 -22.79 5.19
N ARG A 581 -0.31 -22.33 6.39
CA ARG A 581 0.92 -21.57 6.58
C ARG A 581 2.14 -22.34 6.12
N ASP A 582 2.27 -23.59 6.57
CA ASP A 582 3.42 -24.43 6.23
C ASP A 582 3.41 -24.79 4.73
N PHE A 583 2.24 -24.96 4.12
CA PHE A 583 2.09 -25.06 2.68
C PHE A 583 2.62 -23.82 1.95
N VAL A 584 2.17 -22.61 2.32
CA VAL A 584 2.63 -21.35 1.71
C VAL A 584 4.14 -21.16 1.84
N ARG A 585 4.70 -21.45 3.02
CA ARG A 585 6.16 -21.47 3.26
C ARG A 585 6.87 -22.41 2.29
N GLY A 586 6.33 -23.62 2.13
CA GLY A 586 6.82 -24.60 1.16
C GLY A 586 6.79 -24.07 -0.27
N VAL A 587 5.66 -23.48 -0.71
CA VAL A 587 5.51 -22.95 -2.08
C VAL A 587 6.50 -21.81 -2.34
N LEU A 588 6.68 -20.89 -1.39
CA LEU A 588 7.65 -19.80 -1.51
C LEU A 588 9.10 -20.31 -1.58
N ALA A 589 9.44 -21.30 -0.75
CA ALA A 589 10.74 -21.96 -0.80
C ALA A 589 10.95 -22.69 -2.15
N LEU A 590 9.90 -23.35 -2.66
CA LEU A 590 9.93 -24.02 -3.96
C LEU A 590 10.12 -23.00 -5.09
N ARG A 591 9.36 -21.88 -5.11
CA ARG A 591 9.52 -20.79 -6.09
C ARG A 591 10.98 -20.31 -6.12
N ARG A 592 11.58 -20.09 -4.95
CA ARG A 592 12.99 -19.65 -4.81
C ARG A 592 14.00 -20.67 -5.34
N SER A 593 13.68 -21.96 -5.26
CA SER A 593 14.54 -23.03 -5.77
C SER A 593 14.42 -23.25 -7.29
N LEU A 594 13.43 -22.63 -7.94
CA LEU A 594 13.11 -22.81 -9.35
C LEU A 594 13.22 -21.46 -10.11
N PRO A 595 14.42 -21.11 -10.64
CA PRO A 595 14.66 -19.82 -11.31
C PRO A 595 13.73 -19.53 -12.50
N LEU A 596 13.15 -20.56 -13.12
CA LEU A 596 12.15 -20.44 -14.19
C LEU A 596 10.89 -19.67 -13.79
N LEU A 597 10.56 -19.68 -12.49
CA LEU A 597 9.42 -18.98 -11.92
C LEU A 597 9.79 -17.57 -11.44
N GLN A 598 11.08 -17.23 -11.42
CA GLN A 598 11.65 -15.96 -10.95
C GLN A 598 12.44 -15.28 -12.07
N SER A 599 11.81 -15.10 -13.24
CA SER A 599 12.47 -14.56 -14.44
C SER A 599 12.17 -13.08 -14.63
N HIS A 600 13.19 -12.30 -15.03
CA HIS A 600 13.00 -10.93 -15.52
C HIS A 600 12.37 -10.91 -16.92
N ALA A 601 12.62 -11.93 -17.73
CA ALA A 601 12.09 -12.06 -19.08
C ALA A 601 10.79 -12.87 -19.07
N TRP A 602 9.90 -12.56 -20.01
CA TRP A 602 8.74 -13.39 -20.30
C TRP A 602 9.16 -14.77 -20.84
N TRP A 603 8.29 -15.74 -20.63
CA TRP A 603 8.44 -17.05 -21.25
C TRP A 603 8.16 -16.95 -22.75
N ALA A 604 9.12 -17.36 -23.57
CA ALA A 604 8.97 -17.49 -25.01
C ALA A 604 8.21 -18.79 -25.37
N PRO A 605 7.58 -18.90 -26.55
CA PRO A 605 6.92 -20.15 -26.97
C PRO A 605 7.88 -21.36 -27.00
N VAL A 606 9.17 -21.11 -27.23
CA VAL A 606 10.26 -22.09 -27.14
C VAL A 606 11.47 -21.40 -26.52
N ALA A 607 12.22 -22.11 -25.69
CA ALA A 607 13.42 -21.57 -25.05
C ALA A 607 14.43 -21.08 -26.09
N THR A 608 14.92 -19.85 -25.90
CA THR A 608 15.94 -19.22 -26.75
C THR A 608 17.30 -19.24 -26.05
N ALA A 609 18.31 -18.57 -26.62
CA ALA A 609 19.61 -18.44 -25.97
C ALA A 609 19.52 -17.68 -24.64
N SER A 610 18.61 -16.71 -24.54
CA SER A 610 18.53 -15.75 -23.42
C SER A 610 17.17 -15.72 -22.71
N GLN A 611 16.15 -16.43 -23.21
CA GLN A 611 14.81 -16.45 -22.61
C GLN A 611 14.35 -17.88 -22.32
N PRO A 612 13.71 -18.11 -21.15
CA PRO A 612 13.03 -19.36 -20.88
C PRO A 612 11.91 -19.64 -21.89
N GLY A 613 11.59 -20.92 -22.09
CA GLY A 613 10.47 -21.36 -22.92
C GLY A 613 9.31 -21.87 -22.09
N ALA A 614 8.07 -21.67 -22.56
CA ALA A 614 6.86 -22.29 -22.06
C ALA A 614 6.09 -22.95 -23.21
N VAL A 615 6.01 -24.29 -23.19
CA VAL A 615 5.25 -25.07 -24.16
C VAL A 615 4.00 -25.61 -23.49
N TRP A 616 2.84 -25.33 -24.08
CA TRP A 616 1.54 -25.69 -23.53
C TRP A 616 0.98 -26.93 -24.22
N TYR A 617 0.40 -27.83 -23.44
CA TYR A 617 -0.14 -29.11 -23.90
C TYR A 617 -1.55 -29.30 -23.37
N ARG A 618 -2.36 -29.98 -24.17
CA ARG A 618 -3.62 -30.57 -23.73
C ARG A 618 -3.35 -31.73 -22.76
N PRO A 619 -4.36 -32.18 -21.99
CA PRO A 619 -4.21 -33.31 -21.08
C PRO A 619 -3.77 -34.61 -21.78
N ASP A 620 -4.09 -34.79 -23.07
CA ASP A 620 -3.67 -35.97 -23.84
C ASP A 620 -2.18 -35.98 -24.25
N GLY A 621 -1.43 -34.91 -23.93
CA GLY A 621 0.01 -34.79 -24.20
C GLY A 621 0.34 -34.17 -25.56
N HIS A 622 -0.65 -33.83 -26.37
CA HIS A 622 -0.45 -33.08 -27.62
C HIS A 622 -0.31 -31.56 -27.35
N PRO A 623 0.52 -30.83 -28.12
CA PRO A 623 0.60 -29.38 -28.01
C PRO A 623 -0.76 -28.72 -28.22
N MET A 624 -1.02 -27.63 -27.50
CA MET A 624 -2.20 -26.79 -27.70
C MET A 624 -2.22 -26.20 -29.13
N GLU A 625 -3.35 -26.32 -29.82
CA GLU A 625 -3.62 -25.70 -31.11
C GLU A 625 -4.47 -24.42 -30.95
N GLN A 626 -4.65 -23.64 -32.03
CA GLN A 626 -5.35 -22.36 -31.97
C GLN A 626 -6.78 -22.47 -31.41
N ALA A 627 -7.50 -23.55 -31.76
CA ALA A 627 -8.87 -23.76 -31.32
C ALA A 627 -8.96 -24.04 -29.81
N ASP A 628 -7.96 -24.72 -29.24
CA ASP A 628 -7.95 -25.10 -27.83
C ASP A 628 -7.92 -23.88 -26.90
N TRP A 629 -7.34 -22.76 -27.36
CA TRP A 629 -7.20 -21.54 -26.58
C TRP A 629 -8.49 -20.76 -26.34
N THR A 630 -9.53 -21.02 -27.14
CA THR A 630 -10.80 -20.26 -27.13
C THR A 630 -11.97 -21.06 -26.58
N LEU A 631 -11.75 -22.28 -26.09
CA LEU A 631 -12.83 -23.12 -25.57
C LEU A 631 -13.11 -22.77 -24.10
N ASP A 632 -14.26 -22.17 -23.84
CA ASP A 632 -14.65 -21.71 -22.50
C ASP A 632 -14.93 -22.83 -21.49
N ASP A 633 -15.01 -24.11 -21.92
CA ASP A 633 -15.40 -25.28 -21.10
C ASP A 633 -14.24 -26.25 -20.80
N HIS A 634 -12.98 -25.82 -20.98
CA HIS A 634 -11.82 -26.65 -20.68
C HIS A 634 -10.93 -26.01 -19.61
N GLY A 635 -10.85 -26.67 -18.45
CA GLY A 635 -10.04 -26.22 -17.31
C GLY A 635 -8.73 -27.00 -17.12
N ALA A 636 -8.48 -28.01 -17.95
CA ALA A 636 -7.35 -28.92 -17.82
C ALA A 636 -6.27 -28.69 -18.90
N LEU A 637 -5.03 -28.45 -18.46
CA LEU A 637 -3.88 -28.21 -19.35
C LEU A 637 -2.55 -28.48 -18.64
N MET A 638 -1.47 -28.62 -19.41
CA MET A 638 -0.10 -28.71 -18.90
C MET A 638 0.78 -27.63 -19.50
N VAL A 639 1.74 -27.12 -18.71
CA VAL A 639 2.82 -26.28 -19.23
C VAL A 639 4.18 -26.86 -18.87
N LEU A 640 5.03 -27.00 -19.88
CA LEU A 640 6.43 -27.37 -19.75
C LEU A 640 7.28 -26.11 -19.84
N LEU A 641 7.91 -25.75 -18.73
CA LEU A 641 8.89 -24.68 -18.67
C LEU A 641 10.29 -25.24 -18.90
N CYS A 642 11.04 -24.58 -19.79
CA CYS A 642 12.40 -24.95 -20.16
C CYS A 642 13.34 -23.77 -19.92
N ALA A 643 14.47 -24.02 -19.27
CA ALA A 643 15.53 -23.02 -19.10
C ALA A 643 16.06 -22.51 -20.45
N ALA A 644 16.60 -21.29 -20.45
CA ALA A 644 17.31 -20.73 -21.60
C ALA A 644 18.52 -21.63 -21.98
N LYS A 645 18.87 -21.66 -23.27
CA LYS A 645 19.88 -22.58 -23.83
C LYS A 645 21.31 -22.27 -23.36
N THR A 646 21.61 -21.02 -23.01
CA THR A 646 22.89 -20.64 -22.43
C THR A 646 22.72 -20.47 -20.93
N PRO A 647 23.24 -21.38 -20.09
CA PRO A 647 23.10 -21.24 -18.65
C PRO A 647 23.89 -20.02 -18.16
N LEU A 648 23.28 -19.25 -17.26
CA LEU A 648 24.05 -18.43 -16.32
C LEU A 648 24.91 -19.41 -15.49
N GLN A 649 26.19 -19.09 -15.27
CA GLN A 649 27.18 -19.99 -14.67
C GLN A 649 26.62 -20.81 -13.49
N GLY A 650 26.72 -22.15 -13.58
CA GLY A 650 26.40 -23.07 -12.48
C GLY A 650 24.96 -23.61 -12.43
N VAL A 651 24.06 -23.22 -13.33
CA VAL A 651 22.65 -23.70 -13.32
C VAL A 651 22.43 -24.79 -14.37
N VAL A 652 22.09 -26.00 -13.93
CA VAL A 652 21.69 -27.13 -14.79
C VAL A 652 20.35 -26.80 -15.47
N PRO A 653 20.10 -27.21 -16.74
CA PRO A 653 18.79 -27.05 -17.35
C PRO A 653 17.70 -27.76 -16.53
N GLN A 654 16.93 -26.98 -15.76
CA GLN A 654 15.73 -27.44 -15.10
C GLN A 654 14.59 -27.43 -16.12
N GLN A 655 13.85 -28.53 -16.18
CA GLN A 655 12.52 -28.56 -16.78
C GLN A 655 11.51 -28.66 -15.66
N VAL A 656 10.51 -27.78 -15.70
CA VAL A 656 9.41 -27.76 -14.74
C VAL A 656 8.14 -28.05 -15.49
N LEU A 657 7.42 -29.09 -15.09
CA LEU A 657 6.11 -29.44 -15.61
C LEU A 657 5.06 -28.99 -14.59
N ILE A 658 4.10 -28.18 -15.04
CA ILE A 658 2.94 -27.79 -14.23
C ILE A 658 1.71 -28.44 -14.84
N LEU A 659 0.98 -29.20 -14.03
CA LEU A 659 -0.28 -29.83 -14.38
C LEU A 659 -1.42 -29.06 -13.71
N ILE A 660 -2.42 -28.65 -14.49
CA ILE A 660 -3.50 -27.80 -14.02
C ILE A 660 -4.80 -28.51 -14.35
N ASN A 661 -5.60 -28.76 -13.32
CA ASN A 661 -6.98 -29.20 -13.44
C ASN A 661 -7.89 -28.22 -12.68
N ALA A 662 -8.42 -27.22 -13.38
CA ALA A 662 -9.42 -26.31 -12.83
C ALA A 662 -10.86 -26.82 -13.03
N GLU A 663 -11.06 -28.03 -13.54
CA GLU A 663 -12.40 -28.60 -13.75
C GLU A 663 -13.03 -29.06 -12.43
N GLY A 664 -14.36 -29.20 -12.44
CA GLY A 664 -15.13 -29.79 -11.34
C GLY A 664 -15.05 -31.32 -11.25
N GLN A 665 -14.32 -31.96 -12.17
CA GLN A 665 -14.12 -33.41 -12.24
C GLN A 665 -12.63 -33.77 -12.28
N GLU A 666 -12.31 -35.05 -12.11
CA GLU A 666 -10.95 -35.55 -12.27
C GLU A 666 -10.51 -35.52 -13.75
N ALA A 667 -9.23 -35.22 -13.98
CA ALA A 667 -8.65 -35.18 -15.33
C ALA A 667 -7.43 -36.11 -15.44
N SER A 668 -7.35 -36.84 -16.55
CA SER A 668 -6.21 -37.70 -16.89
C SER A 668 -5.20 -36.95 -17.77
N PHE A 669 -3.93 -36.98 -17.37
CA PHE A 669 -2.82 -36.35 -18.07
C PHE A 669 -1.84 -37.40 -18.60
N THR A 670 -1.53 -37.35 -19.89
CA THR A 670 -0.47 -38.14 -20.53
C THR A 670 0.82 -37.33 -20.55
N LEU A 671 1.79 -37.72 -19.72
CA LEU A 671 3.01 -36.97 -19.52
C LEU A 671 4.02 -37.19 -20.66
N ARG A 672 4.85 -36.19 -20.89
CA ARG A 672 6.01 -36.32 -21.79
C ARG A 672 6.99 -37.36 -21.24
N PRO A 673 7.69 -38.12 -22.11
CA PRO A 673 8.72 -39.05 -21.68
C PRO A 673 9.76 -38.38 -20.78
N GLY A 674 9.97 -38.95 -19.59
CA GLY A 674 10.85 -38.37 -18.59
C GLY A 674 10.59 -38.97 -17.22
N ALA A 675 11.58 -38.89 -16.35
CA ALA A 675 11.44 -39.25 -14.95
C ALA A 675 11.00 -38.01 -14.15
N TRP A 676 9.70 -37.75 -14.11
CA TRP A 676 9.15 -36.57 -13.43
C TRP A 676 8.98 -36.84 -11.94
N LEU A 677 9.57 -35.99 -11.10
CA LEU A 677 9.45 -36.04 -9.64
C LEU A 677 8.48 -34.96 -9.17
N LEU A 678 7.43 -35.37 -8.46
CA LEU A 678 6.47 -34.45 -7.85
C LEU A 678 7.17 -33.55 -6.81
N ARG A 679 6.90 -32.25 -6.92
CA ARG A 679 7.42 -31.21 -6.02
C ARG A 679 6.33 -30.44 -5.30
N LEU A 680 5.14 -30.34 -5.88
CA LEU A 680 4.01 -29.68 -5.24
C LEU A 680 2.71 -30.35 -5.66
N SER A 681 1.80 -30.50 -4.71
CA SER A 681 0.47 -31.10 -4.88
C SER A 681 -0.55 -30.31 -4.05
N THR A 682 -1.44 -29.54 -4.69
CA THR A 682 -2.41 -28.71 -3.94
C THR A 682 -3.56 -29.51 -3.34
N ASP A 683 -3.77 -30.76 -3.76
CA ASP A 683 -4.81 -31.65 -3.22
C ASP A 683 -4.55 -32.04 -1.76
N ASN A 684 -3.32 -32.43 -1.45
CA ASN A 684 -2.92 -32.87 -0.10
C ASN A 684 -1.93 -31.90 0.60
N GLY A 685 -1.53 -30.81 -0.08
CA GLY A 685 -0.59 -29.82 0.47
C GLY A 685 0.87 -30.27 0.47
N PHE A 686 1.21 -31.33 -0.27
CA PHE A 686 2.59 -31.80 -0.39
C PHE A 686 3.47 -30.75 -1.07
N VAL A 687 4.64 -30.49 -0.48
CA VAL A 687 5.71 -29.69 -1.08
C VAL A 687 7.07 -30.32 -0.78
N ALA A 688 7.93 -30.43 -1.79
CA ALA A 688 9.30 -30.94 -1.68
C ALA A 688 10.26 -30.08 -2.51
N LEU A 689 11.42 -29.76 -1.95
CA LEU A 689 12.44 -28.96 -2.61
C LEU A 689 13.37 -29.82 -3.49
N PRO A 690 13.88 -29.29 -4.62
CA PRO A 690 14.96 -29.93 -5.36
C PRO A 690 16.23 -30.09 -4.50
N GLY A 691 16.85 -31.27 -4.54
CA GLY A 691 18.16 -31.51 -3.92
C GLY A 691 18.17 -31.77 -2.41
N ASP A 692 17.02 -31.74 -1.72
CA ASP A 692 16.93 -32.16 -0.32
C ASP A 692 16.82 -33.70 -0.25
N ASN A 693 17.88 -34.37 0.23
CA ASN A 693 17.96 -35.83 0.30
C ASN A 693 16.84 -36.46 1.16
N GLN A 694 16.35 -35.78 2.20
CA GLN A 694 15.22 -36.30 3.00
C GLN A 694 13.87 -36.11 2.30
N ALA A 695 13.77 -35.09 1.44
CA ALA A 695 12.59 -34.85 0.62
C ALA A 695 12.61 -35.64 -0.70
N GLN A 696 13.78 -36.04 -1.21
CA GLN A 696 13.93 -36.91 -2.38
C GLN A 696 13.34 -38.30 -2.12
N ASP A 697 13.55 -38.86 -0.93
CA ASP A 697 12.90 -40.12 -0.51
C ASP A 697 11.37 -39.97 -0.38
N LYS A 698 10.87 -38.74 -0.21
CA LYS A 698 9.41 -38.43 -0.16
C LYS A 698 8.82 -38.02 -1.51
N ALA A 699 9.65 -37.57 -2.46
CA ALA A 699 9.21 -37.10 -3.76
C ALA A 699 8.76 -38.28 -4.62
N GLN A 700 7.47 -38.29 -4.94
CA GLN A 700 6.88 -39.38 -5.72
C GLN A 700 7.19 -39.19 -7.20
N ARG A 701 7.69 -40.25 -7.85
CA ARG A 701 7.83 -40.27 -9.31
C ARG A 701 6.45 -40.38 -9.95
N LEU A 702 6.13 -39.44 -10.82
CA LEU A 702 4.87 -39.44 -11.56
C LEU A 702 4.85 -40.58 -12.59
N GLN A 703 3.66 -41.14 -12.78
CA GLN A 703 3.43 -42.16 -13.80
C GLN A 703 3.30 -41.50 -15.19
N ALA A 704 3.52 -42.27 -16.26
CA ALA A 704 3.36 -41.78 -17.63
C ALA A 704 1.93 -41.25 -17.90
N ARG A 705 0.94 -41.82 -17.20
CA ARG A 705 -0.42 -41.28 -17.13
C ARG A 705 -0.74 -40.93 -15.69
N GLN A 706 -1.09 -39.69 -15.42
CA GLN A 706 -1.36 -39.18 -14.09
C GLN A 706 -2.80 -38.66 -14.01
N THR A 707 -3.56 -39.07 -13.00
CA THR A 707 -4.89 -38.51 -12.75
C THR A 707 -4.79 -37.45 -11.66
N LEU A 708 -5.38 -36.29 -11.91
CA LEU A 708 -5.45 -35.18 -10.96
C LEU A 708 -6.90 -35.01 -10.47
N PRO A 709 -7.12 -34.80 -9.16
CA PRO A 709 -8.43 -34.44 -8.62
C PRO A 709 -8.97 -33.12 -9.21
N PRO A 710 -10.28 -32.84 -9.09
CA PRO A 710 -10.83 -31.54 -9.44
C PRO A 710 -10.14 -30.42 -8.65
N THR A 711 -10.03 -29.24 -9.26
CA THR A 711 -9.41 -28.04 -8.68
C THR A 711 -8.02 -28.34 -8.07
N SER A 712 -7.10 -28.88 -8.88
CA SER A 712 -5.74 -29.20 -8.43
C SER A 712 -4.67 -28.65 -9.38
N LEU A 713 -3.53 -28.30 -8.79
CA LEU A 713 -2.34 -27.83 -9.48
C LEU A 713 -1.16 -28.62 -8.93
N TRP A 714 -0.44 -29.31 -9.80
CA TRP A 714 0.75 -30.08 -9.44
C TRP A 714 1.99 -29.52 -10.16
N ILE A 715 3.13 -29.51 -9.48
CA ILE A 715 4.42 -29.20 -10.09
C ILE A 715 5.33 -30.42 -10.00
N ALA A 716 6.03 -30.71 -11.09
CA ALA A 716 7.09 -31.70 -11.13
C ALA A 716 8.36 -31.16 -11.80
N THR A 717 9.50 -31.75 -11.44
CA THR A 717 10.81 -31.49 -12.06
C THR A 717 11.39 -32.77 -12.64
N LEU A 718 12.15 -32.68 -13.73
CA LEU A 718 12.82 -33.83 -14.33
C LEU A 718 14.00 -34.33 -13.46
N GLU A 719 14.06 -35.64 -13.18
CA GLU A 719 15.13 -36.34 -12.45
C GLU A 719 16.43 -36.34 -13.28
N GLY A 720 17.56 -35.99 -12.65
CA GLY A 720 18.88 -35.95 -13.32
C GLY A 720 19.57 -34.58 -13.38
N ALA A 721 18.97 -33.53 -12.82
CA ALA A 721 19.62 -32.22 -12.65
C ALA A 721 20.17 -32.06 -11.20
N ALA A 722 21.30 -32.69 -10.89
CA ALA A 722 21.99 -32.46 -9.62
C ALA A 722 22.90 -31.21 -9.72
N PRO A 723 22.93 -30.31 -8.71
CA PRO A 723 23.92 -29.24 -8.67
C PRO A 723 25.32 -29.83 -8.43
N HIS A 724 26.29 -29.48 -9.27
CA HIS A 724 27.70 -29.78 -8.97
C HIS A 724 28.13 -28.99 -7.73
N THR A 725 28.72 -29.68 -6.76
CA THR A 725 29.41 -29.05 -5.63
C THR A 725 30.71 -28.42 -6.17
N PRO A 726 31.01 -27.15 -5.85
CA PRO A 726 32.22 -26.49 -6.33
C PRO A 726 33.43 -27.03 -5.55
N GLY A 727 34.11 -28.02 -6.12
CA GLY A 727 35.29 -28.62 -5.51
C GLY A 727 35.73 -29.88 -6.23
N ASP A 728 36.08 -29.75 -7.50
CA ASP A 728 37.00 -30.63 -8.24
C ASP A 728 37.10 -30.11 -9.70
N LEU A 729 37.74 -28.95 -9.87
CA LEU A 729 38.41 -28.52 -11.10
C LEU A 729 39.53 -27.54 -10.75
#